data_AF-A0A7I8EWB4-F1
#
_entry.id   AF-A0A7I8EWB4-F1
#
_cell.length_a   1.000
_cell.length_b   1.000
_cell.length_c   1.000
_cell.angle_alpha   90.00
_cell.angle_beta   90.00
_cell.angle_gamma   90.00
#
_symmetry.space_group_name_H-M   'P 1'
#
loop_
_entity.id
_entity.type
_entity.pdbx_description
1 polymer ?
#
loop_
_entity_poly.entity_id
_entity_poly.type
_entity_poly.pdbx_seq_one_letter_code
_entity_poly.pdbx_strand_id
1 'polypeptide(L)'
;MSQSLDQGNSNSRPLSTTSARLVAVKIKSANKNIFRALLSLASANLLIRLMGLLNQIIVTAKFGQGANMDAYYIAVLIPTTVAPLIASAMESSVIPIYAGIRTRRGRAQASRLFSTLLNLLLIVGALLTIGSIAWSHYLLYLVAPGEQPSTLMIANSFAPLTMPLLSLMTFNSFMECLLNTEGKFGWPAYAGIFVPLTAVVFVYFGGNSLGTVMLCLGTLVGQFVQFGAIVYRAHKARMIYKPVIDLRMPELKPLFAAAWPAFCGGLIGMASPIIDNFFGSFQPAGTISALSNALKLNSVPTGVLFAAVGRAALPYLANQASINDMRAFKGTLRLYLWVVGIATLILTVVMTLGSHLIVQLAFQRHNFTAHDTDSTAVILAGFTVGMFPMAIGFIASHAFSALGRTRVLMWVSTFTLFANALFDAVFGHYLGGAGIALATSLYYFCTMFILLIVLTRTIGPLHLLTPPPELLDILRKVSMGDYFANHTGGSGSSLHNLGFTYAFRKKFSQIAFALIVFIGGVAGSISNASYTVRVAFGSIIILALLRYQYILLLCWACINVFIGSALPLFNGANLLSALTVPTLLLLFYLPTKDAFKRMPALVFWLLYFLWMLPGIAFAPIPISQFIIIWLQLLDFVGVSVLVIILVTDRKRMLLLIDMMLVPAIFIAFYGFYGFVIKQHGVIDTSTGYFRISSIFYDTPPTLGLYLSVIIPLAIYRVFTLRGFWKISLGVVLTLIFMLALAMTFNRGTLIAVGAGLAISILFLPSWKMRGIGIGGGIALAGLVILGASAAGIPVLARFANSDISSLNGRTYLWQALLSHFDPGQLLGNGLKSSDVLLTNLKVGFNGYVIAAAAHNIYLESLYETGVIGLSLMVLAFLITGLILLRRYASGNFELRLFLAAAIGTFVSFLIQGYESNDMWNQEVGMYFFILLALGFCRYWDTTKQKARQTKLQAEELHVTDSRDVDILPEKEDPLTAAPYRV
;
A
#
# COMPACT_ATOMS: atom_id res chain seq x y z
N MET A 1 -34.16 3.47 56.62
CA MET A 1 -34.10 3.29 58.08
C MET A 1 -32.66 3.05 58.46
N SER A 2 -32.13 3.95 59.27
CA SER A 2 -30.75 4.05 59.76
C SER A 2 -30.40 2.97 60.79
N GLN A 3 -29.19 2.43 60.74
CA GLN A 3 -28.35 2.27 61.94
C GLN A 3 -26.87 2.06 61.57
N SER A 4 -26.05 2.74 62.35
CA SER A 4 -24.60 2.97 62.24
C SER A 4 -23.78 2.00 63.09
N LEU A 5 -22.45 2.09 62.91
CA LEU A 5 -21.32 1.49 63.66
C LEU A 5 -20.91 0.11 63.10
N ASP A 6 -19.64 -0.19 62.79
CA ASP A 6 -18.45 0.20 63.52
C ASP A 6 -17.17 0.14 62.66
N GLN A 7 -16.17 0.91 63.06
CA GLN A 7 -14.80 0.88 62.53
C GLN A 7 -14.05 -0.34 63.06
N GLY A 8 -13.24 -0.98 62.21
CA GLY A 8 -12.15 -1.83 62.67
C GLY A 8 -12.00 -3.16 61.95
N ASN A 9 -10.89 -3.27 61.22
CA ASN A 9 -10.17 -4.52 60.94
C ASN A 9 -10.69 -5.41 59.78
N SER A 10 -10.47 -4.97 58.55
CA SER A 10 -10.22 -5.91 57.45
C SER A 10 -8.79 -5.77 56.97
N ASN A 11 -7.95 -6.74 57.36
CA ASN A 11 -6.69 -7.06 56.71
C ASN A 11 -6.92 -7.31 55.21
N SER A 12 -6.99 -6.24 54.40
CA SER A 12 -6.79 -6.35 52.96
C SER A 12 -5.30 -6.56 52.75
N ARG A 13 -4.86 -7.82 52.83
CA ARG A 13 -3.53 -8.21 52.34
C ARG A 13 -3.35 -7.57 50.95
N PRO A 14 -2.33 -6.74 50.72
CA PRO A 14 -2.07 -6.25 49.38
C PRO A 14 -1.82 -7.49 48.52
N LEU A 15 -2.65 -7.69 47.50
CA LEU A 15 -2.47 -8.72 46.49
C LEU A 15 -0.98 -8.71 46.11
N SER A 16 -0.29 -9.81 46.41
CA SER A 16 1.15 -9.94 46.17
C SER A 16 1.46 -9.42 44.76
N THR A 17 2.50 -8.60 44.63
CA THR A 17 2.86 -7.91 43.37
C THR A 17 2.96 -8.84 42.16
N THR A 18 3.17 -10.13 42.40
CA THR A 18 3.13 -11.23 41.43
C THR A 18 1.73 -11.49 40.87
N SER A 19 0.69 -11.49 41.69
CA SER A 19 -0.71 -11.73 41.28
C SER A 19 -1.28 -10.55 40.46
N ALA A 20 -1.01 -9.31 40.88
CA ALA A 20 -1.38 -8.12 40.13
C ALA A 20 -0.61 -8.01 38.80
N ARG A 21 0.68 -8.36 38.78
CA ARG A 21 1.45 -8.49 37.52
C ARG A 21 0.93 -9.60 36.63
N LEU A 22 0.58 -10.76 37.18
CA LEU A 22 0.00 -11.87 36.40
C LEU A 22 -1.34 -11.48 35.80
N VAL A 23 -2.22 -10.84 36.57
CA VAL A 23 -3.50 -10.32 36.07
C VAL A 23 -3.27 -9.24 35.02
N ALA A 24 -2.38 -8.28 35.23
CA ALA A 24 -2.04 -7.25 34.25
C ALA A 24 -1.41 -7.82 32.97
N VAL A 25 -0.55 -8.84 33.08
CA VAL A 25 0.03 -9.56 31.94
C VAL A 25 -1.03 -10.37 31.19
N LYS A 26 -1.98 -11.00 31.92
CA LYS A 26 -3.10 -11.74 31.33
C LYS A 26 -4.08 -10.81 30.61
N ILE A 27 -4.36 -9.63 31.16
CA ILE A 27 -5.18 -8.57 30.52
C ILE A 27 -4.45 -7.98 29.30
N LYS A 28 -3.14 -7.69 29.40
CA LYS A 28 -2.33 -7.14 28.30
C LYS A 28 -2.17 -8.14 27.15
N SER A 29 -2.04 -9.43 27.45
CA SER A 29 -1.99 -10.50 26.45
C SER A 29 -3.37 -10.79 25.82
N ALA A 30 -4.46 -10.72 26.60
CA ALA A 30 -5.82 -10.81 26.09
C ALA A 30 -6.13 -9.67 25.11
N ASN A 31 -5.80 -8.42 25.46
CA ASN A 31 -5.97 -7.26 24.58
C ASN A 31 -5.15 -7.39 23.29
N LYS A 32 -3.94 -7.95 23.36
CA LYS A 32 -3.11 -8.22 22.16
C LYS A 32 -3.72 -9.29 21.26
N ASN A 33 -4.32 -10.34 21.82
CA ASN A 33 -4.95 -11.42 21.07
C ASN A 33 -6.27 -10.95 20.44
N ILE A 34 -7.09 -10.19 21.17
CA ILE A 34 -8.31 -9.55 20.67
C ILE A 34 -7.96 -8.58 19.54
N PHE A 35 -6.96 -7.72 19.72
CA PHE A 35 -6.52 -6.79 18.69
C PHE A 35 -6.03 -7.50 17.41
N ARG A 36 -5.30 -8.62 17.55
CA ARG A 36 -4.88 -9.45 16.41
C ARG A 36 -6.07 -10.09 15.69
N ALA A 37 -7.05 -10.61 16.42
CA ALA A 37 -8.27 -11.17 15.86
C ALA A 37 -9.07 -10.12 15.10
N LEU A 38 -9.31 -8.97 15.73
CA LEU A 38 -9.97 -7.80 15.13
C LEU A 38 -9.23 -7.34 13.87
N LEU A 39 -7.90 -7.23 13.91
CA LEU A 39 -7.12 -6.82 12.75
C LEU A 39 -7.21 -7.83 11.60
N SER A 40 -7.13 -9.13 11.92
CA SER A 40 -7.24 -10.20 10.91
C SER A 40 -8.61 -10.21 10.21
N LEU A 41 -9.68 -9.96 10.97
CA LEU A 41 -11.02 -9.81 10.38
C LEU A 41 -11.11 -8.54 9.52
N ALA A 42 -10.27 -7.50 9.74
CA ALA A 42 -10.25 -6.26 8.92
C ALA A 42 -9.73 -6.56 7.56
N SER A 43 -8.53 -7.13 7.58
CA SER A 43 -7.79 -7.41 6.38
C SER A 43 -8.56 -8.41 5.55
N ALA A 44 -9.21 -9.41 6.16
CA ALA A 44 -10.10 -10.31 5.44
C ALA A 44 -11.28 -9.56 4.81
N ASN A 45 -12.09 -8.80 5.57
CA ASN A 45 -13.23 -8.07 5.01
C ASN A 45 -12.85 -7.05 3.93
N LEU A 46 -11.74 -6.33 4.13
CA LEU A 46 -11.20 -5.39 3.14
C LEU A 46 -10.84 -6.13 1.86
N LEU A 47 -10.09 -7.23 1.98
CA LEU A 47 -9.64 -8.01 0.83
C LEU A 47 -10.81 -8.64 0.08
N ILE A 48 -11.83 -9.16 0.78
CA ILE A 48 -13.07 -9.67 0.17
C ILE A 48 -13.80 -8.57 -0.59
N ARG A 49 -13.90 -7.35 -0.04
CA ARG A 49 -14.56 -6.22 -0.74
C ARG A 49 -13.79 -5.82 -1.99
N LEU A 50 -12.46 -5.77 -1.92
CA LEU A 50 -11.60 -5.48 -3.07
C LEU A 50 -11.70 -6.56 -4.15
N MET A 51 -11.63 -7.84 -3.77
CA MET A 51 -11.81 -8.96 -4.70
C MET A 51 -13.23 -8.98 -5.29
N GLY A 52 -14.23 -8.63 -4.49
CA GLY A 52 -15.60 -8.47 -4.95
C GLY A 52 -15.76 -7.31 -5.94
N LEU A 53 -15.05 -6.19 -5.75
CA LEU A 53 -15.01 -5.10 -6.72
C LEU A 53 -14.31 -5.54 -8.00
N LEU A 54 -13.19 -6.26 -7.91
CA LEU A 54 -12.49 -6.80 -9.07
C LEU A 54 -13.35 -7.78 -9.87
N ASN A 55 -14.09 -8.64 -9.18
CA ASN A 55 -15.09 -9.49 -9.82
C ASN A 55 -16.16 -8.66 -10.54
N GLN A 56 -16.71 -7.64 -9.86
CA GLN A 56 -17.70 -6.75 -10.45
C GLN A 56 -17.18 -6.09 -11.72
N ILE A 57 -15.94 -5.58 -11.69
CA ILE A 57 -15.25 -4.96 -12.82
C ILE A 57 -15.19 -5.91 -14.02
N ILE A 58 -14.80 -7.16 -13.80
CA ILE A 58 -14.59 -8.14 -14.88
C ILE A 58 -15.93 -8.61 -15.44
N VAL A 59 -16.89 -8.90 -14.56
CA VAL A 59 -18.26 -9.30 -14.93
C VAL A 59 -18.92 -8.21 -15.77
N THR A 60 -18.83 -6.96 -15.32
CA THR A 60 -19.44 -5.81 -15.98
C THR A 60 -18.76 -5.49 -17.31
N ALA A 61 -17.43 -5.62 -17.39
CA ALA A 61 -16.71 -5.49 -18.66
C ALA A 61 -17.13 -6.58 -19.68
N LYS A 62 -17.41 -7.79 -19.19
CA LYS A 62 -17.75 -8.94 -20.05
C LYS A 62 -19.19 -8.92 -20.53
N PHE A 63 -20.14 -8.60 -19.64
CA PHE A 63 -21.56 -8.76 -19.92
C PHE A 63 -22.32 -7.43 -20.05
N GLY A 64 -21.71 -6.29 -19.69
CA GLY A 64 -22.34 -4.97 -19.78
C GLY A 64 -23.49 -4.80 -18.79
N GLN A 65 -24.44 -3.92 -19.13
CA GLN A 65 -25.76 -3.84 -18.50
C GLN A 65 -26.85 -4.37 -19.44
N GLY A 66 -27.93 -4.89 -18.86
CA GLY A 66 -29.09 -5.36 -19.62
C GLY A 66 -29.77 -6.58 -19.01
N ALA A 67 -30.77 -7.11 -19.71
CA ALA A 67 -31.68 -8.15 -19.21
C ALA A 67 -30.97 -9.40 -18.66
N ASN A 68 -29.88 -9.86 -19.28
CA ASN A 68 -29.14 -11.02 -18.79
C ASN A 68 -28.47 -10.78 -17.43
N MET A 69 -27.98 -9.56 -17.20
CA MET A 69 -27.35 -9.17 -15.94
C MET A 69 -28.41 -8.87 -14.87
N ASP A 70 -29.52 -8.26 -15.24
CA ASP A 70 -30.66 -8.07 -14.33
C ASP A 70 -31.21 -9.42 -13.86
N ALA A 71 -31.41 -10.37 -14.80
CA ALA A 71 -31.82 -11.73 -14.49
C ALA A 71 -30.89 -12.43 -13.50
N TYR A 72 -29.57 -12.23 -13.63
CA TYR A 72 -28.58 -12.74 -12.66
C TYR A 72 -28.76 -12.12 -11.28
N TYR A 73 -28.88 -10.79 -11.19
CA TYR A 73 -29.05 -10.11 -9.90
C TYR A 73 -30.36 -10.47 -9.21
N ILE A 74 -31.46 -10.60 -9.96
CA ILE A 74 -32.74 -11.08 -9.45
C ILE A 74 -32.60 -12.53 -8.93
N ALA A 75 -31.98 -13.42 -9.70
CA ALA A 75 -31.81 -14.83 -9.32
C ALA A 75 -30.92 -15.03 -8.07
N VAL A 76 -29.97 -14.14 -7.82
CA VAL A 76 -29.03 -14.21 -6.68
C VAL A 76 -29.53 -13.42 -5.46
N LEU A 77 -30.56 -12.57 -5.61
CA LEU A 77 -31.04 -11.70 -4.53
C LEU A 77 -31.54 -12.50 -3.31
N ILE A 78 -32.35 -13.53 -3.52
CA ILE A 78 -32.91 -14.34 -2.43
C ILE A 78 -31.78 -15.02 -1.62
N PRO A 79 -30.84 -15.76 -2.24
CA PRO A 79 -29.69 -16.31 -1.52
C PRO A 79 -28.89 -15.26 -0.73
N THR A 80 -28.60 -14.12 -1.36
CA THR A 80 -27.71 -13.10 -0.79
C THR A 80 -28.34 -12.26 0.31
N THR A 81 -29.67 -12.25 0.42
CA THR A 81 -30.41 -11.56 1.49
C THR A 81 -30.80 -12.51 2.63
N VAL A 82 -31.27 -13.72 2.31
CA VAL A 82 -31.76 -14.67 3.31
C VAL A 82 -30.62 -15.42 4.02
N ALA A 83 -29.50 -15.71 3.36
CA ALA A 83 -28.41 -16.43 4.03
C ALA A 83 -27.75 -15.61 5.16
N PRO A 84 -27.39 -14.32 4.96
CA PRO A 84 -26.84 -13.51 6.05
C PRO A 84 -27.84 -13.25 7.18
N LEU A 85 -29.13 -13.20 6.86
CA LEU A 85 -30.21 -13.16 7.83
C LEU A 85 -30.16 -14.36 8.78
N ILE A 86 -30.12 -15.58 8.23
CA ILE A 86 -30.00 -16.81 9.04
C ILE A 86 -28.68 -16.80 9.81
N ALA A 87 -27.57 -16.42 9.17
CA ALA A 87 -26.25 -16.35 9.82
C ALA A 87 -26.26 -15.46 11.07
N SER A 88 -26.89 -14.29 11.02
CA SER A 88 -26.96 -13.37 12.15
C SER A 88 -27.77 -13.94 13.33
N ALA A 89 -28.87 -14.63 13.04
CA ALA A 89 -29.68 -15.33 14.04
C ALA A 89 -28.89 -16.47 14.69
N MET A 90 -28.08 -17.18 13.91
CA MET A 90 -27.20 -18.24 14.41
C MET A 90 -26.05 -17.69 15.25
N GLU A 91 -25.43 -16.59 14.84
CA GLU A 91 -24.33 -15.97 15.58
C GLU A 91 -24.77 -15.57 17.00
N SER A 92 -25.95 -14.96 17.13
CA SER A 92 -26.49 -14.53 18.42
C SER A 92 -26.96 -15.68 19.33
N SER A 93 -27.45 -16.78 18.77
CA SER A 93 -28.03 -17.91 19.52
C SER A 93 -27.05 -19.06 19.78
N VAL A 94 -26.22 -19.41 18.79
CA VAL A 94 -25.30 -20.56 18.84
C VAL A 94 -24.07 -20.25 19.68
N ILE A 95 -23.46 -19.06 19.53
CA ILE A 95 -22.17 -18.74 20.19
C ILE A 95 -22.26 -18.87 21.71
N PRO A 96 -23.23 -18.24 22.41
CA PRO A 96 -23.26 -18.29 23.88
C PRO A 96 -23.48 -19.71 24.41
N ILE A 97 -24.34 -20.48 23.74
CA ILE A 97 -24.69 -21.86 24.14
C ILE A 97 -23.51 -22.80 23.88
N TYR A 98 -22.92 -22.74 22.68
CA TYR A 98 -21.76 -23.56 22.34
C TYR A 98 -20.56 -23.25 23.24
N ALA A 99 -20.24 -21.96 23.45
CA ALA A 99 -19.16 -21.56 24.34
C ALA A 99 -19.41 -22.03 25.79
N GLY A 100 -20.65 -21.92 26.28
CA GLY A 100 -21.04 -22.41 27.61
C GLY A 100 -20.83 -23.92 27.77
N ILE A 101 -21.27 -24.74 26.81
CA ILE A 101 -21.07 -26.19 26.82
C ILE A 101 -19.59 -26.52 26.71
N ARG A 102 -18.86 -25.84 25.82
CA ARG A 102 -17.43 -26.05 25.61
C ARG A 102 -16.62 -25.84 26.88
N THR A 103 -16.95 -24.81 27.66
CA THR A 103 -16.27 -24.50 28.93
C THR A 103 -16.71 -25.42 30.07
N ARG A 104 -18.01 -25.73 30.19
CA ARG A 104 -18.57 -26.47 31.35
C ARG A 104 -18.54 -27.99 31.19
N ARG A 105 -18.81 -28.49 30.00
CA ARG A 105 -19.04 -29.93 29.70
C ARG A 105 -18.03 -30.51 28.71
N GLY A 106 -17.01 -29.72 28.36
CA GLY A 106 -15.87 -30.16 27.57
C GLY A 106 -16.16 -30.36 26.08
N ARG A 107 -15.15 -30.89 25.38
CA ARG A 107 -15.11 -30.93 23.92
C ARG A 107 -16.12 -31.89 23.29
N ALA A 108 -16.37 -33.03 23.93
CA ALA A 108 -17.22 -34.09 23.39
C ALA A 108 -18.69 -33.66 23.32
N GLN A 109 -19.21 -33.01 24.37
CA GLN A 109 -20.59 -32.52 24.40
C GLN A 109 -20.80 -31.36 23.41
N ALA A 110 -19.82 -30.46 23.29
CA ALA A 110 -19.84 -29.39 22.31
C ALA A 110 -19.82 -29.92 20.86
N SER A 111 -19.03 -30.98 20.61
CA SER A 111 -19.01 -31.70 19.32
C SER A 111 -20.35 -32.37 18.99
N ARG A 112 -21.07 -32.89 19.98
CA ARG A 112 -22.42 -33.43 19.80
C ARG A 112 -23.42 -32.35 19.38
N LEU A 113 -23.45 -31.21 20.07
CA LEU A 113 -24.28 -30.06 19.69
C LEU A 113 -23.93 -29.57 18.29
N PHE A 114 -22.65 -29.35 18.01
CA PHE A 114 -22.14 -28.97 16.68
C PHE A 114 -22.67 -29.91 15.60
N SER A 115 -22.54 -31.22 15.81
CA SER A 115 -22.90 -32.20 14.79
C SER A 115 -24.41 -32.27 14.58
N THR A 116 -25.20 -32.18 15.67
CA THR A 116 -26.67 -32.13 15.57
C THR A 116 -27.13 -30.87 14.83
N LEU A 117 -26.56 -29.70 15.13
CA LEU A 117 -26.89 -28.45 14.43
C LEU A 117 -26.45 -28.49 12.97
N LEU A 118 -25.25 -28.99 12.66
CA LEU A 118 -24.77 -29.12 11.29
C LEU A 118 -25.68 -30.02 10.47
N ASN A 119 -26.07 -31.17 11.01
CA ASN A 119 -26.97 -32.11 10.33
C ASN A 119 -28.38 -31.55 10.14
N LEU A 120 -28.92 -30.86 11.15
CA LEU A 120 -30.18 -30.14 11.04
C LEU A 120 -30.13 -29.09 9.94
N LEU A 121 -29.06 -28.30 9.89
CA LEU A 121 -28.88 -27.30 8.83
C LEU A 121 -28.74 -27.97 7.47
N LEU A 122 -28.05 -29.11 7.36
CA LEU A 122 -27.89 -29.84 6.10
C LEU A 122 -29.25 -30.29 5.56
N ILE A 123 -30.08 -30.84 6.44
CA ILE A 123 -31.45 -31.28 6.10
C ILE A 123 -32.33 -30.08 5.76
N VAL A 124 -32.41 -29.09 6.65
CA VAL A 124 -33.26 -27.90 6.47
C VAL A 124 -32.80 -27.09 5.25
N GLY A 125 -31.50 -26.91 5.05
CA GLY A 125 -30.93 -26.25 3.88
C GLY A 125 -31.25 -27.01 2.60
N ALA A 126 -31.12 -28.33 2.58
CA ALA A 126 -31.50 -29.14 1.42
C ALA A 126 -32.99 -28.98 1.09
N LEU A 127 -33.88 -29.08 2.09
CA LEU A 127 -35.33 -28.87 1.92
C LEU A 127 -35.65 -27.45 1.43
N LEU A 128 -35.00 -26.45 2.00
CA LEU A 128 -35.16 -25.04 1.62
C LEU A 128 -34.68 -24.80 0.19
N THR A 129 -33.58 -25.42 -0.22
CA THR A 129 -33.06 -25.35 -1.59
C THR A 129 -34.05 -25.98 -2.57
N ILE A 130 -34.49 -27.21 -2.31
CA ILE A 130 -35.44 -27.92 -3.16
C ILE A 130 -36.75 -27.13 -3.26
N GLY A 131 -37.28 -26.64 -2.12
CA GLY A 131 -38.48 -25.81 -2.09
C GLY A 131 -38.30 -24.50 -2.87
N SER A 132 -37.17 -23.82 -2.72
CA SER A 132 -36.89 -22.58 -3.45
C SER A 132 -36.71 -22.78 -4.96
N ILE A 133 -36.22 -23.94 -5.40
CA ILE A 133 -36.17 -24.31 -6.82
C ILE A 133 -37.57 -24.64 -7.33
N ALA A 134 -38.37 -25.39 -6.56
CA ALA A 134 -39.74 -25.73 -6.95
C ALA A 134 -40.66 -24.49 -7.06
N TRP A 135 -40.47 -23.51 -6.18
CA TRP A 135 -41.22 -22.23 -6.18
C TRP A 135 -40.46 -21.07 -6.81
N SER A 136 -39.37 -21.30 -7.54
CA SER A 136 -38.50 -20.23 -8.04
C SER A 136 -39.26 -19.22 -8.89
N HIS A 137 -40.19 -19.68 -9.74
CA HIS A 137 -41.01 -18.80 -10.57
C HIS A 137 -41.79 -17.76 -9.73
N TYR A 138 -42.49 -18.20 -8.68
CA TYR A 138 -43.26 -17.33 -7.80
C TYR A 138 -42.36 -16.43 -6.95
N LEU A 139 -41.24 -16.97 -6.46
CA LEU A 139 -40.29 -16.21 -5.64
C LEU A 139 -39.62 -15.08 -6.44
N LEU A 140 -39.23 -15.35 -7.68
CA LEU A 140 -38.61 -14.35 -8.56
C LEU A 140 -39.63 -13.29 -8.99
N TYR A 141 -40.88 -13.71 -9.29
CA TYR A 141 -41.96 -12.77 -9.57
C TYR A 141 -42.31 -11.88 -8.37
N LEU A 142 -42.27 -12.42 -7.15
CA LEU A 142 -42.50 -11.63 -5.93
C LEU A 142 -41.44 -10.53 -5.75
N VAL A 143 -40.19 -10.83 -6.12
CA VAL A 143 -39.05 -9.92 -5.96
C VAL A 143 -39.01 -8.86 -7.06
N ALA A 144 -39.35 -9.21 -8.30
CA ALA A 144 -39.26 -8.33 -9.45
C ALA A 144 -40.51 -8.44 -10.35
N PRO A 145 -41.70 -8.05 -9.86
CA PRO A 145 -42.95 -8.23 -10.61
C PRO A 145 -43.06 -7.33 -11.83
N GLY A 146 -42.35 -6.20 -11.87
CA GLY A 146 -42.37 -5.25 -12.98
C GLY A 146 -41.48 -5.64 -14.16
N GLU A 147 -40.62 -6.64 -14.01
CA GLU A 147 -39.66 -7.05 -15.03
C GLU A 147 -40.31 -7.75 -16.22
N GLN A 148 -39.63 -7.72 -17.37
CA GLN A 148 -40.13 -8.40 -18.56
C GLN A 148 -40.23 -9.92 -18.34
N PRO A 149 -41.29 -10.59 -18.83
CA PRO A 149 -41.44 -12.04 -18.72
C PRO A 149 -40.25 -12.82 -19.28
N SER A 150 -39.61 -12.32 -20.35
CA SER A 150 -38.40 -12.88 -20.95
C SER A 150 -37.20 -12.85 -19.97
N THR A 151 -36.98 -11.72 -19.28
CA THR A 151 -35.95 -11.59 -18.24
C THR A 151 -36.22 -12.53 -17.07
N LEU A 152 -37.48 -12.62 -16.61
CA LEU A 152 -37.87 -13.52 -15.53
C LEU A 152 -37.70 -15.00 -15.92
N MET A 153 -37.95 -15.38 -17.17
CA MET A 153 -37.65 -16.73 -17.68
C MET A 153 -36.15 -17.03 -17.61
N ILE A 154 -35.29 -16.09 -17.98
CA ILE A 154 -33.83 -16.23 -17.88
C ILE A 154 -33.41 -16.34 -16.40
N ALA A 155 -33.95 -15.50 -15.52
CA ALA A 155 -33.69 -15.56 -14.07
C ALA A 155 -34.10 -16.93 -13.49
N ASN A 156 -35.25 -17.45 -13.93
CA ASN A 156 -35.74 -18.76 -13.52
C ASN A 156 -34.82 -19.90 -14.01
N SER A 157 -34.21 -19.75 -15.19
CA SER A 157 -33.21 -20.70 -15.69
C SER A 157 -31.93 -20.72 -14.84
N PHE A 158 -31.62 -19.63 -14.13
CA PHE A 158 -30.49 -19.56 -13.21
C PHE A 158 -30.80 -20.13 -11.82
N ALA A 159 -32.08 -20.25 -11.44
CA ALA A 159 -32.50 -20.68 -10.11
C ALA A 159 -31.87 -22.02 -9.65
N PRO A 160 -31.75 -23.07 -10.50
CA PRO A 160 -31.08 -24.31 -10.09
C PRO A 160 -29.61 -24.14 -9.70
N LEU A 161 -28.95 -23.09 -10.19
CA LEU A 161 -27.55 -22.76 -9.88
C LEU A 161 -27.43 -21.77 -8.72
N THR A 162 -28.37 -20.82 -8.60
CA THR A 162 -28.30 -19.74 -7.60
C THR A 162 -28.97 -20.12 -6.29
N MET A 163 -30.07 -20.87 -6.29
CA MET A 163 -30.78 -21.26 -5.06
C MET A 163 -29.93 -22.13 -4.11
N PRO A 164 -29.08 -23.06 -4.57
CA PRO A 164 -28.14 -23.78 -3.69
C PRO A 164 -27.17 -22.86 -2.94
N LEU A 165 -26.91 -21.64 -3.43
CA LEU A 165 -26.06 -20.67 -2.74
C LEU A 165 -26.63 -20.31 -1.36
N LEU A 166 -27.96 -20.29 -1.20
CA LEU A 166 -28.62 -19.97 0.07
C LEU A 166 -28.17 -20.92 1.19
N SER A 167 -28.18 -22.21 0.89
CA SER A 167 -27.75 -23.25 1.83
C SER A 167 -26.24 -23.20 2.04
N LEU A 168 -25.45 -23.12 0.97
CA LEU A 168 -23.99 -23.07 1.06
C LEU A 168 -23.48 -21.86 1.86
N MET A 169 -24.05 -20.68 1.64
CA MET A 169 -23.72 -19.47 2.39
C MET A 169 -24.10 -19.62 3.87
N THR A 170 -25.24 -20.25 4.17
CA THR A 170 -25.67 -20.53 5.54
C THR A 170 -24.71 -21.51 6.24
N PHE A 171 -24.27 -22.57 5.55
CA PHE A 171 -23.28 -23.51 6.06
C PHE A 171 -21.92 -22.85 6.32
N ASN A 172 -21.43 -22.09 5.35
CA ASN A 172 -20.18 -21.37 5.45
C ASN A 172 -20.20 -20.42 6.66
N SER A 173 -21.29 -19.67 6.83
CA SER A 173 -21.47 -18.75 7.95
C SER A 173 -21.55 -19.47 9.30
N PHE A 174 -22.25 -20.60 9.37
CA PHE A 174 -22.33 -21.40 10.59
C PHE A 174 -20.97 -21.98 11.00
N MET A 175 -20.22 -22.54 10.05
CA MET A 175 -18.87 -23.04 10.31
C MET A 175 -17.92 -21.92 10.71
N GLU A 176 -18.00 -20.76 10.05
CA GLU A 176 -17.20 -19.58 10.38
C GLU A 176 -17.49 -19.10 11.81
N CYS A 177 -18.77 -18.98 12.19
CA CYS A 177 -19.22 -18.64 13.54
C CYS A 177 -18.60 -19.56 14.61
N LEU A 178 -18.57 -20.86 14.32
CA LEU A 178 -18.04 -21.85 15.25
C LEU A 178 -16.51 -21.84 15.35
N LEU A 179 -15.82 -21.68 14.21
CA LEU A 179 -14.37 -21.51 14.16
C LEU A 179 -13.93 -20.21 14.85
N ASN A 180 -14.71 -19.14 14.72
CA ASN A 180 -14.51 -17.89 15.44
C ASN A 180 -14.62 -18.11 16.96
N THR A 181 -15.59 -18.91 17.39
CA THR A 181 -15.76 -19.31 18.81
C THR A 181 -14.57 -20.13 19.33
N GLU A 182 -13.94 -20.97 18.49
CA GLU A 182 -12.70 -21.70 18.80
C GLU A 182 -11.41 -20.86 18.64
N GLY A 183 -11.54 -19.54 18.42
CA GLY A 183 -10.42 -18.60 18.34
C GLY A 183 -9.67 -18.60 17.01
N LYS A 184 -10.26 -19.13 15.94
CA LYS A 184 -9.67 -19.23 14.59
C LYS A 184 -10.23 -18.17 13.63
N PHE A 185 -10.08 -16.89 13.94
CA PHE A 185 -10.73 -15.78 13.22
C PHE A 185 -10.27 -15.53 11.78
N GLY A 186 -8.97 -15.65 11.48
CA GLY A 186 -8.43 -15.14 10.21
C GLY A 186 -8.72 -16.02 9.00
N TRP A 187 -8.34 -17.29 9.08
CA TRP A 187 -8.45 -18.21 7.94
C TRP A 187 -9.88 -18.39 7.39
N PRO A 188 -10.92 -18.58 8.23
CA PRO A 188 -12.30 -18.70 7.75
C PRO A 188 -12.76 -17.44 7.02
N ALA A 189 -12.45 -16.27 7.57
CA ALA A 189 -12.79 -15.00 6.94
C ALA A 189 -12.12 -14.85 5.55
N TYR A 190 -10.85 -15.25 5.40
CA TYR A 190 -10.17 -15.21 4.09
C TYR A 190 -10.75 -16.19 3.07
N ALA A 191 -11.42 -17.26 3.49
CA ALA A 191 -12.01 -18.23 2.57
C ALA A 191 -13.11 -17.59 1.69
N GLY A 192 -13.73 -16.49 2.13
CA GLY A 192 -14.68 -15.72 1.33
C GLY A 192 -14.11 -15.11 0.04
N ILE A 193 -12.77 -15.07 -0.12
CA ILE A 193 -12.11 -14.60 -1.35
C ILE A 193 -12.30 -15.59 -2.51
N PHE A 194 -12.48 -16.89 -2.22
CA PHE A 194 -12.60 -17.89 -3.27
C PHE A 194 -13.81 -17.64 -4.15
N VAL A 195 -14.92 -17.14 -3.61
CA VAL A 195 -16.16 -16.89 -4.35
C VAL A 195 -15.96 -15.88 -5.50
N PRO A 196 -15.51 -14.63 -5.27
CA PRO A 196 -15.24 -13.71 -6.37
C PRO A 196 -14.09 -14.19 -7.27
N LEU A 197 -13.10 -14.92 -6.75
CA LEU A 197 -11.99 -15.42 -7.54
C LEU A 197 -12.43 -16.48 -8.56
N THR A 198 -13.20 -17.47 -8.15
CA THR A 198 -13.72 -18.51 -9.05
C THR A 198 -14.72 -17.94 -10.03
N ALA A 199 -15.57 -17.00 -9.61
CA ALA A 199 -16.47 -16.27 -10.51
C ALA A 199 -15.69 -15.61 -11.66
N VAL A 200 -14.59 -14.89 -11.34
CA VAL A 200 -13.71 -14.30 -12.34
C VAL A 200 -13.11 -15.34 -13.28
N VAL A 201 -12.58 -16.45 -12.75
CA VAL A 201 -11.96 -17.51 -13.56
C VAL A 201 -12.97 -18.09 -14.55
N PHE A 202 -14.18 -18.44 -14.08
CA PHE A 202 -15.22 -19.00 -14.95
C PHE A 202 -15.71 -18.01 -16.00
N VAL A 203 -15.90 -16.74 -15.63
CA VAL A 203 -16.30 -15.69 -16.58
C VAL A 203 -15.21 -15.43 -17.63
N TYR A 204 -13.94 -15.46 -17.23
CA TYR A 204 -12.83 -15.24 -18.14
C TYR A 204 -12.69 -16.36 -19.17
N PHE A 205 -12.69 -17.63 -18.73
CA PHE A 205 -12.47 -18.78 -19.62
C PHE A 205 -13.74 -19.23 -20.36
N GLY A 206 -14.92 -19.11 -19.75
CA GLY A 206 -16.17 -19.65 -20.28
C GLY A 206 -17.22 -18.60 -20.65
N GLY A 207 -17.02 -17.32 -20.32
CA GLY A 207 -18.06 -16.30 -20.50
C GLY A 207 -18.45 -16.05 -21.96
N ASN A 208 -17.60 -16.41 -22.93
CA ASN A 208 -17.92 -16.31 -24.35
C ASN A 208 -18.85 -17.43 -24.85
N SER A 209 -18.86 -18.61 -24.21
CA SER A 209 -19.61 -19.77 -24.69
C SER A 209 -20.98 -19.89 -24.04
N LEU A 210 -21.05 -19.87 -22.71
CA LEU A 210 -22.30 -20.03 -21.95
C LEU A 210 -22.80 -18.74 -21.30
N GLY A 211 -22.20 -17.59 -21.63
CA GLY A 211 -22.66 -16.28 -21.16
C GLY A 211 -22.69 -16.15 -19.63
N THR A 212 -23.77 -15.56 -19.10
CA THR A 212 -23.99 -15.34 -17.66
C THR A 212 -24.17 -16.62 -16.85
N VAL A 213 -24.43 -17.77 -17.49
CA VAL A 213 -24.47 -19.07 -16.79
C VAL A 213 -23.10 -19.39 -16.16
N MET A 214 -22.00 -18.99 -16.79
CA MET A 214 -20.66 -19.17 -16.20
C MET A 214 -20.44 -18.33 -14.94
N LEU A 215 -21.11 -17.19 -14.82
CA LEU A 215 -21.08 -16.40 -13.59
C LEU A 215 -21.83 -17.13 -12.46
N CYS A 216 -23.00 -17.72 -12.75
CA CYS A 216 -23.73 -18.56 -11.81
C CYS A 216 -22.89 -19.77 -11.36
N LEU A 217 -22.33 -20.51 -12.32
CA LEU A 217 -21.47 -21.67 -12.06
C LEU A 217 -20.21 -21.29 -11.28
N GLY A 218 -19.51 -20.21 -11.67
CA GLY A 218 -18.32 -19.75 -10.98
C GLY A 218 -18.60 -19.31 -9.55
N THR A 219 -19.76 -18.70 -9.30
CA THR A 219 -20.21 -18.34 -7.94
C THR A 219 -20.53 -19.58 -7.11
N LEU A 220 -21.23 -20.57 -7.69
CA LEU A 220 -21.59 -21.84 -7.05
C LEU A 220 -20.35 -22.67 -6.70
N VAL A 221 -19.45 -22.87 -7.66
CA VAL A 221 -18.17 -23.54 -7.45
C VAL A 221 -17.36 -22.80 -6.40
N GLY A 222 -17.36 -21.47 -6.41
CA GLY A 222 -16.73 -20.65 -5.39
C GLY A 222 -17.22 -20.92 -3.97
N GLN A 223 -18.54 -21.06 -3.79
CA GLN A 223 -19.13 -21.42 -2.51
C GLN A 223 -18.72 -22.83 -2.04
N PHE A 224 -18.65 -23.80 -2.96
CA PHE A 224 -18.14 -25.14 -2.66
C PHE A 224 -16.65 -25.13 -2.28
N VAL A 225 -15.83 -24.36 -2.98
CA VAL A 225 -14.40 -24.20 -2.66
C VAL A 225 -14.22 -23.54 -1.29
N GLN A 226 -14.99 -22.48 -1.01
CA GLN A 226 -15.02 -21.84 0.32
C GLN A 226 -15.42 -22.85 1.39
N PHE A 227 -16.47 -23.65 1.15
CA PHE A 227 -16.91 -24.69 2.07
C PHE A 227 -15.82 -25.73 2.33
N GLY A 228 -15.18 -26.25 1.29
CA GLY A 228 -14.06 -27.19 1.41
C GLY A 228 -12.89 -26.61 2.23
N ALA A 229 -12.54 -25.35 2.00
CA ALA A 229 -11.48 -24.66 2.75
C ALA A 229 -11.82 -24.48 4.25
N ILE A 230 -13.08 -24.21 4.56
CA ILE A 230 -13.57 -24.07 5.94
C ILE A 230 -13.65 -25.44 6.62
N VAL A 231 -14.15 -26.48 5.95
CA VAL A 231 -14.19 -27.86 6.46
C VAL A 231 -12.78 -28.38 6.75
N TYR A 232 -11.83 -28.17 5.84
CA TYR A 232 -10.42 -28.50 6.07
C TYR A 232 -9.88 -27.81 7.33
N ARG A 233 -10.26 -26.55 7.56
CA ARG A 233 -9.85 -25.81 8.76
C ARG A 233 -10.50 -26.35 10.03
N ALA A 234 -11.78 -26.72 9.98
CA ALA A 234 -12.49 -27.34 11.09
C ALA A 234 -11.83 -28.67 11.50
N HIS A 235 -11.44 -29.48 10.52
CA HIS A 235 -10.67 -30.71 10.75
C HIS A 235 -9.33 -30.41 11.45
N LYS A 236 -8.56 -29.42 10.97
CA LYS A 236 -7.30 -29.00 11.60
C LYS A 236 -7.50 -28.40 13.00
N ALA A 237 -8.66 -27.83 13.29
CA ALA A 237 -9.04 -27.36 14.62
C ALA A 237 -9.43 -28.49 15.59
N ARG A 238 -9.37 -29.76 15.14
CA ARG A 238 -9.77 -30.96 15.89
C ARG A 238 -11.24 -30.91 16.34
N MET A 239 -12.09 -30.30 15.51
CA MET A 239 -13.53 -30.39 15.68
C MET A 239 -13.97 -31.79 15.24
N ILE A 240 -14.57 -32.53 16.16
CA ILE A 240 -15.04 -33.89 15.89
C ILE A 240 -16.46 -33.77 15.33
N TYR A 241 -16.64 -34.16 14.08
CA TYR A 241 -17.96 -34.36 13.51
C TYR A 241 -18.41 -35.80 13.79
N LYS A 242 -19.65 -35.97 14.24
CA LYS A 242 -20.30 -37.28 14.37
C LYS A 242 -21.64 -37.24 13.65
N PRO A 243 -21.99 -38.18 12.78
CA PRO A 243 -23.28 -38.19 12.10
C PRO A 243 -24.41 -38.58 13.08
N VAL A 244 -24.75 -37.68 14.01
CA VAL A 244 -25.74 -37.87 15.06
C VAL A 244 -26.66 -36.65 15.09
N ILE A 245 -27.97 -36.92 15.13
CA ILE A 245 -29.02 -35.91 15.34
C ILE A 245 -29.68 -36.24 16.67
N ASP A 246 -29.45 -35.41 17.69
CA ASP A 246 -30.05 -35.57 19.00
C ASP A 246 -31.01 -34.42 19.32
N LEU A 247 -32.28 -34.58 18.91
CA LEU A 247 -33.32 -33.57 19.12
C LEU A 247 -33.77 -33.45 20.58
N ARG A 248 -33.39 -34.38 21.45
CA ARG A 248 -33.77 -34.39 22.87
C ARG A 248 -32.82 -33.56 23.74
N MET A 249 -31.79 -32.94 23.13
CA MET A 249 -30.85 -32.08 23.85
C MET A 249 -31.58 -30.89 24.48
N PRO A 250 -31.46 -30.67 25.81
CA PRO A 250 -32.13 -29.57 26.51
C PRO A 250 -31.65 -28.19 26.02
N GLU A 251 -30.49 -28.13 25.35
CA GLU A 251 -29.91 -26.88 24.83
C GLU A 251 -30.54 -26.40 23.52
N LEU A 252 -31.31 -27.24 22.81
CA LEU A 252 -31.96 -26.85 21.55
C LEU A 252 -33.14 -25.88 21.77
N LYS A 253 -33.98 -26.12 22.78
CA LYS A 253 -35.10 -25.24 23.11
C LYS A 253 -34.68 -23.78 23.35
N PRO A 254 -33.71 -23.48 24.24
CA PRO A 254 -33.26 -22.10 24.45
C PRO A 254 -32.54 -21.54 23.22
N LEU A 255 -31.89 -22.38 22.41
CA LEU A 255 -31.27 -21.94 21.16
C LEU A 255 -32.31 -21.42 20.17
N PHE A 256 -33.37 -22.19 19.90
CA PHE A 256 -34.44 -21.75 18.99
C PHE A 256 -35.22 -20.55 19.53
N ALA A 257 -35.46 -20.51 20.84
CA ALA A 257 -36.11 -19.36 21.49
C ALA A 257 -35.29 -18.06 21.34
N ALA A 258 -33.96 -18.15 21.32
CA ALA A 258 -33.08 -17.01 21.07
C ALA A 258 -32.93 -16.68 19.57
N ALA A 259 -32.93 -17.70 18.71
CA ALA A 259 -32.75 -17.53 17.26
C ALA A 259 -33.96 -16.85 16.60
N TRP A 260 -35.19 -17.15 17.03
CA TRP A 260 -36.41 -16.62 16.38
C TRP A 260 -36.52 -15.09 16.43
N PRO A 261 -36.38 -14.41 17.59
CA PRO A 261 -36.40 -12.95 17.63
C PRO A 261 -35.25 -12.30 16.84
N ALA A 262 -34.07 -12.93 16.84
CA ALA A 262 -32.92 -12.46 16.07
C ALA A 262 -33.16 -12.56 14.56
N PHE A 263 -33.79 -13.66 14.11
CA PHE A 263 -34.22 -13.83 12.73
C PHE A 263 -35.27 -12.78 12.33
N CYS A 264 -36.32 -12.57 13.12
CA CYS A 264 -37.31 -11.53 12.84
C CYS A 264 -36.68 -10.12 12.79
N GLY A 265 -35.76 -9.80 13.72
CA GLY A 265 -35.05 -8.53 13.73
C GLY A 265 -34.12 -8.34 12.52
N GLY A 266 -33.43 -9.40 12.11
CA GLY A 266 -32.61 -9.38 10.91
C GLY A 266 -33.44 -9.20 9.63
N LEU A 267 -34.66 -9.75 9.59
CA LEU A 267 -35.52 -9.70 8.40
C LEU A 267 -35.91 -8.26 8.10
N ILE A 268 -36.26 -7.50 9.14
CA ILE A 268 -36.50 -6.06 9.05
C ILE A 268 -35.22 -5.33 8.57
N GLY A 269 -34.04 -5.74 9.06
CA GLY A 269 -32.77 -5.10 8.71
C GLY A 269 -32.24 -5.39 7.30
N MET A 270 -32.66 -6.49 6.67
CA MET A 270 -32.18 -6.91 5.33
C MET A 270 -33.25 -6.84 4.25
N ALA A 271 -34.42 -6.26 4.53
CA ALA A 271 -35.51 -6.16 3.57
C ALA A 271 -35.35 -4.98 2.58
N SER A 272 -34.52 -3.97 2.88
CA SER A 272 -34.30 -2.82 1.98
C SER A 272 -33.89 -3.23 0.56
N PRO A 273 -32.85 -4.08 0.34
CA PRO A 273 -32.47 -4.46 -1.03
C PRO A 273 -33.56 -5.21 -1.81
N ILE A 274 -34.47 -5.89 -1.12
CA ILE A 274 -35.62 -6.57 -1.77
C ILE A 274 -36.61 -5.52 -2.26
N ILE A 275 -36.87 -4.49 -1.44
CA ILE A 275 -37.74 -3.37 -1.80
C ILE A 275 -37.12 -2.55 -2.94
N ASP A 276 -35.83 -2.26 -2.88
CA ASP A 276 -35.12 -1.51 -3.93
C ASP A 276 -35.22 -2.24 -5.29
N ASN A 277 -35.09 -3.57 -5.30
CA ASN A 277 -35.26 -4.38 -6.51
C ASN A 277 -36.71 -4.50 -6.95
N PHE A 278 -37.66 -4.57 -6.02
CA PHE A 278 -39.08 -4.57 -6.31
C PHE A 278 -39.47 -3.31 -7.09
N PHE A 279 -39.08 -2.13 -6.62
CA PHE A 279 -39.34 -0.89 -7.36
C PHE A 279 -38.44 -0.73 -8.59
N GLY A 280 -37.20 -1.22 -8.52
CA GLY A 280 -36.28 -1.25 -9.65
C GLY A 280 -36.79 -2.08 -10.82
N SER A 281 -37.59 -3.12 -10.57
CA SER A 281 -38.18 -3.97 -11.60
C SER A 281 -39.18 -3.24 -12.52
N PHE A 282 -39.78 -2.15 -12.04
CA PHE A 282 -40.70 -1.33 -12.85
C PHE A 282 -39.99 -0.30 -13.73
N GLN A 283 -38.66 -0.26 -13.69
CA GLN A 283 -37.83 0.68 -14.45
C GLN A 283 -37.31 0.02 -15.73
N PRO A 284 -36.77 0.81 -16.69
CA PRO A 284 -36.19 0.25 -17.90
C PRO A 284 -35.11 -0.80 -17.61
N ALA A 285 -34.99 -1.79 -18.50
CA ALA A 285 -33.98 -2.83 -18.41
C ALA A 285 -32.56 -2.23 -18.27
N GLY A 286 -31.74 -2.85 -17.44
CA GLY A 286 -30.42 -2.37 -17.00
C GLY A 286 -30.45 -1.65 -15.66
N THR A 287 -31.62 -1.22 -15.15
CA THR A 287 -31.69 -0.46 -13.89
C THR A 287 -31.26 -1.28 -12.68
N ILE A 288 -31.65 -2.56 -12.60
CA ILE A 288 -31.28 -3.45 -11.49
C ILE A 288 -29.77 -3.69 -11.46
N SER A 289 -29.16 -3.95 -12.62
CA SER A 289 -27.71 -4.09 -12.74
C SER A 289 -26.97 -2.79 -12.45
N ALA A 290 -27.49 -1.64 -12.87
CA ALA A 290 -26.94 -0.32 -12.52
C ALA A 290 -26.99 -0.03 -11.01
N LEU A 291 -28.12 -0.33 -10.34
CA LEU A 291 -28.27 -0.24 -8.89
C LEU A 291 -27.24 -1.12 -8.17
N SER A 292 -27.09 -2.37 -8.61
CA SER A 292 -26.12 -3.32 -8.04
C SER A 292 -24.67 -2.84 -8.23
N ASN A 293 -24.34 -2.33 -9.42
CA ASN A 293 -23.03 -1.74 -9.73
C ASN A 293 -22.70 -0.53 -8.84
N ALA A 294 -23.64 0.41 -8.71
CA ALA A 294 -23.49 1.61 -7.89
C ALA A 294 -23.37 1.27 -6.39
N LEU A 295 -24.24 0.38 -5.89
CA LEU A 295 -24.16 -0.13 -4.51
C LEU A 295 -22.82 -0.79 -4.23
N LYS A 296 -22.28 -1.56 -5.19
CA LYS A 296 -20.98 -2.20 -5.03
C LYS A 296 -19.87 -1.18 -4.84
N LEU A 297 -19.83 -0.13 -5.66
CA LEU A 297 -18.87 0.98 -5.52
C LEU A 297 -19.02 1.70 -4.18
N ASN A 298 -20.25 2.01 -3.75
CA ASN A 298 -20.53 2.62 -2.44
C ASN A 298 -20.10 1.72 -1.27
N SER A 299 -20.25 0.41 -1.41
CA SER A 299 -19.92 -0.57 -0.36
C SER A 299 -18.43 -0.62 -0.01
N VAL A 300 -17.53 -0.30 -0.93
CA VAL A 300 -16.09 -0.44 -0.69
C VAL A 300 -15.62 0.53 0.38
N PRO A 301 -15.75 1.85 0.23
CA PRO A 301 -15.22 2.80 1.20
C PRO A 301 -16.03 2.82 2.51
N THR A 302 -17.37 2.68 2.46
CA THR A 302 -18.21 2.50 3.65
C THR A 302 -17.78 1.27 4.45
N GLY A 303 -17.48 0.17 3.76
CA GLY A 303 -16.99 -1.07 4.36
C GLY A 303 -15.66 -0.90 5.10
N VAL A 304 -14.72 -0.15 4.52
CA VAL A 304 -13.43 0.16 5.18
C VAL A 304 -13.65 0.99 6.44
N LEU A 305 -14.47 2.04 6.34
CA LEU A 305 -14.76 2.94 7.45
C LEU A 305 -15.48 2.21 8.59
N PHE A 306 -16.54 1.46 8.30
CA PHE A 306 -17.30 0.74 9.32
C PHE A 306 -16.48 -0.38 9.97
N ALA A 307 -15.63 -1.08 9.21
CA ALA A 307 -14.72 -2.07 9.77
C ALA A 307 -13.68 -1.45 10.72
N ALA A 308 -13.18 -0.26 10.40
CA ALA A 308 -12.22 0.46 11.25
C ALA A 308 -12.89 1.01 12.53
N VAL A 309 -14.04 1.68 12.36
CA VAL A 309 -14.78 2.35 13.44
C VAL A 309 -15.44 1.35 14.36
N GLY A 310 -16.18 0.36 13.83
CA GLY A 310 -16.91 -0.61 14.63
C GLY A 310 -16.01 -1.37 15.62
N ARG A 311 -14.76 -1.63 15.23
CA ARG A 311 -13.79 -2.34 16.07
C ARG A 311 -13.08 -1.47 17.09
N ALA A 312 -12.91 -0.19 16.77
CA ALA A 312 -12.31 0.75 17.70
C ALA A 312 -13.36 1.24 18.72
N ALA A 313 -14.58 1.51 18.28
CA ALA A 313 -15.60 2.19 19.07
C ALA A 313 -16.32 1.26 20.05
N LEU A 314 -16.76 0.07 19.61
CA LEU A 314 -17.66 -0.77 20.41
C LEU A 314 -17.06 -1.21 21.75
N PRO A 315 -15.82 -1.73 21.83
CA PRO A 315 -15.26 -2.20 23.10
C PRO A 315 -15.07 -1.06 24.11
N TYR A 316 -14.70 0.14 23.64
CA TYR A 316 -14.51 1.31 24.50
C TYR A 316 -15.85 1.86 25.00
N LEU A 317 -16.83 2.01 24.11
CA LEU A 317 -18.17 2.48 24.47
C LEU A 317 -18.87 1.50 25.41
N ALA A 318 -18.79 0.19 25.15
CA ALA A 318 -19.37 -0.83 26.01
C ALA A 318 -18.71 -0.87 27.40
N ASN A 319 -17.38 -0.72 27.46
CA ASN A 319 -16.66 -0.67 28.74
C ASN A 319 -16.96 0.62 29.53
N GLN A 320 -17.08 1.78 28.87
CA GLN A 320 -17.45 3.03 29.52
C GLN A 320 -18.91 3.02 30.00
N ALA A 321 -19.80 2.38 29.23
CA ALA A 321 -21.18 2.17 29.62
C ALA A 321 -21.31 1.21 30.81
N SER A 322 -20.53 0.12 30.87
CA SER A 322 -20.60 -0.85 31.97
C SER A 322 -20.09 -0.29 33.30
N ILE A 323 -19.11 0.61 33.28
CA ILE A 323 -18.62 1.33 34.48
C ILE A 323 -19.42 2.60 34.80
N ASN A 324 -20.50 2.87 34.06
CA ASN A 324 -21.36 4.06 34.18
C ASN A 324 -20.64 5.42 34.07
N ASP A 325 -19.50 5.49 33.38
CA ASP A 325 -18.80 6.76 33.13
C ASP A 325 -19.40 7.48 31.91
N MET A 326 -20.54 8.13 32.14
CA MET A 326 -21.28 8.83 31.09
C MET A 326 -20.52 10.03 30.51
N ARG A 327 -19.59 10.64 31.28
CA ARG A 327 -18.79 11.77 30.81
C ARG A 327 -17.76 11.29 29.78
N ALA A 328 -17.02 10.23 30.09
CA ALA A 328 -16.08 9.61 29.16
C ALA A 328 -16.80 9.02 27.94
N PHE A 329 -17.98 8.40 28.15
CA PHE A 329 -18.82 7.89 27.07
C PHE A 329 -19.21 8.98 26.07
N LYS A 330 -19.74 10.12 26.54
CA LYS A 330 -20.09 11.27 25.70
C LYS A 330 -18.89 11.89 24.98
N GLY A 331 -17.75 12.00 25.66
CA GLY A 331 -16.51 12.50 25.04
C GLY A 331 -16.06 11.61 23.88
N THR A 332 -16.00 10.31 24.14
CA THR A 332 -15.60 9.28 23.17
C THR A 332 -16.56 9.23 21.98
N LEU A 333 -17.86 9.21 22.25
CA LEU A 333 -18.91 9.21 21.22
C LEU A 333 -18.85 10.47 20.35
N ARG A 334 -18.70 11.66 20.96
CA ARG A 334 -18.57 12.93 20.22
C ARG A 334 -17.32 12.93 19.33
N LEU A 335 -16.19 12.44 19.83
CA LEU A 335 -14.96 12.31 19.04
C LEU A 335 -15.19 11.40 17.82
N TYR A 336 -15.83 10.24 18.00
CA TYR A 336 -16.14 9.36 16.87
C TYR A 336 -17.10 9.98 15.87
N LEU A 337 -18.17 10.63 16.34
CA LEU A 337 -19.12 11.33 15.47
C LEU A 337 -18.43 12.42 14.64
N TRP A 338 -17.51 13.18 15.23
CA TRP A 338 -16.75 14.21 14.51
C TRP A 338 -15.74 13.62 13.52
N VAL A 339 -14.89 12.70 13.95
CA VAL A 339 -13.82 12.14 13.10
C VAL A 339 -14.41 11.37 11.93
N VAL A 340 -15.39 10.51 12.20
CA VAL A 340 -16.03 9.70 11.16
C VAL A 340 -16.96 10.55 10.33
N GLY A 341 -17.73 11.46 10.95
CA GLY A 341 -18.62 12.37 10.23
C GLY A 341 -17.88 13.26 9.25
N ILE A 342 -16.77 13.91 9.65
CA ILE A 342 -15.98 14.73 8.72
C ILE A 342 -15.41 13.87 7.60
N ALA A 343 -14.86 12.69 7.93
CA ALA A 343 -14.28 11.80 6.92
C ALA A 343 -15.34 11.32 5.91
N THR A 344 -16.53 10.94 6.36
CA THR A 344 -17.61 10.48 5.49
C THR A 344 -18.26 11.63 4.74
N LEU A 345 -18.30 12.84 5.31
CA LEU A 345 -18.77 14.04 4.62
C LEU A 345 -17.85 14.40 3.45
N ILE A 346 -16.53 14.44 3.68
CA ILE A 346 -15.55 14.67 2.60
C ILE A 346 -15.69 13.60 1.53
N LEU A 347 -15.80 12.34 1.93
CA LEU A 347 -15.96 11.23 1.01
C LEU A 347 -17.28 11.30 0.22
N THR A 348 -18.37 11.72 0.86
CA THR A 348 -19.66 11.97 0.20
C THR A 348 -19.48 13.00 -0.90
N VAL A 349 -18.91 14.17 -0.59
CA VAL A 349 -18.66 15.23 -1.57
C VAL A 349 -17.80 14.74 -2.73
N VAL A 350 -16.69 14.04 -2.44
CA VAL A 350 -15.79 13.52 -3.49
C VAL A 350 -16.48 12.48 -4.36
N MET A 351 -17.23 11.55 -3.78
CA MET A 351 -17.89 10.49 -4.55
C MET A 351 -19.11 10.99 -5.32
N THR A 352 -19.84 11.97 -4.80
CA THR A 352 -20.97 12.58 -5.51
C THR A 352 -20.48 13.44 -6.68
N LEU A 353 -19.49 14.31 -6.46
CA LEU A 353 -18.94 15.15 -7.54
C LEU A 353 -18.14 14.33 -8.57
N GLY A 354 -17.46 13.28 -8.11
CA GLY A 354 -16.68 12.39 -8.96
C GLY A 354 -17.44 11.17 -9.48
N SER A 355 -18.76 11.07 -9.30
CA SER A 355 -19.52 9.83 -9.55
C SER A 355 -19.35 9.32 -10.98
N HIS A 356 -19.48 10.21 -11.98
CA HIS A 356 -19.27 9.89 -13.39
C HIS A 356 -17.86 9.36 -13.65
N LEU A 357 -16.85 10.06 -13.14
CA LEU A 357 -15.46 9.67 -13.31
C LEU A 357 -15.16 8.33 -12.61
N ILE A 358 -15.66 8.12 -11.40
CA ILE A 358 -15.48 6.87 -10.65
C ILE A 358 -16.08 5.70 -11.43
N VAL A 359 -17.31 5.83 -11.92
CA VAL A 359 -17.98 4.78 -12.70
C VAL A 359 -17.27 4.56 -14.03
N GLN A 360 -16.89 5.62 -14.73
CA GLN A 360 -16.16 5.53 -16.00
C GLN A 360 -14.86 4.73 -15.82
N LEU A 361 -14.06 5.09 -14.82
CA LEU A 361 -12.81 4.41 -14.52
C LEU A 361 -13.04 2.95 -14.08
N ALA A 362 -14.05 2.75 -13.24
CA ALA A 362 -14.34 1.45 -12.66
C ALA A 362 -15.02 0.49 -13.65
N PHE A 363 -15.85 0.92 -14.58
CA PHE A 363 -16.69 0.01 -15.35
C PHE A 363 -16.68 0.27 -16.86
N GLN A 364 -16.39 1.48 -17.34
CA GLN A 364 -16.44 1.77 -18.78
C GLN A 364 -15.33 1.06 -19.55
N ARG A 365 -15.69 -0.04 -20.20
CA ARG A 365 -14.83 -0.87 -21.05
C ARG A 365 -15.66 -1.97 -21.70
N HIS A 366 -15.27 -2.34 -22.92
CA HIS A 366 -15.83 -3.48 -23.64
C HIS A 366 -17.36 -3.36 -23.76
N ASN A 367 -18.12 -4.27 -23.16
CA ASN A 367 -19.58 -4.31 -23.29
C ASN A 367 -20.31 -3.31 -22.37
N PHE A 368 -19.58 -2.59 -21.52
CA PHE A 368 -20.14 -1.50 -20.71
C PHE A 368 -19.96 -0.17 -21.42
N THR A 369 -21.08 0.40 -21.87
CA THR A 369 -21.11 1.57 -22.74
C THR A 369 -21.02 2.88 -21.96
N ALA A 370 -20.85 4.01 -22.66
CA ALA A 370 -20.89 5.34 -22.04
C ALA A 370 -22.28 5.67 -21.45
N HIS A 371 -23.35 5.19 -22.10
CA HIS A 371 -24.71 5.35 -21.57
C HIS A 371 -24.91 4.61 -20.23
N ASP A 372 -24.30 3.42 -20.10
CA ASP A 372 -24.31 2.65 -18.85
C ASP A 372 -23.51 3.37 -17.75
N THR A 373 -22.44 4.07 -18.13
CA THR A 373 -21.69 4.96 -17.23
C THR A 373 -22.57 6.07 -16.71
N ASP A 374 -23.24 6.82 -17.58
CA ASP A 374 -24.10 7.94 -17.19
C ASP A 374 -25.20 7.48 -16.24
N SER A 375 -25.90 6.40 -16.60
CA SER A 375 -26.99 5.83 -15.79
C SER A 375 -26.50 5.40 -14.41
N THR A 376 -25.37 4.69 -14.33
CA THR A 376 -24.81 4.23 -13.05
C THR A 376 -24.22 5.38 -12.22
N ALA A 377 -23.67 6.41 -12.87
CA ALA A 377 -23.08 7.56 -12.21
C ALA A 377 -24.12 8.40 -11.46
N VAL A 378 -25.29 8.61 -12.05
CA VAL A 378 -26.40 9.31 -11.40
C VAL A 378 -26.92 8.50 -10.21
N ILE A 379 -27.06 7.17 -10.37
CA ILE A 379 -27.45 6.27 -9.28
C ILE A 379 -26.41 6.27 -8.15
N LEU A 380 -25.11 6.25 -8.48
CA LEU A 380 -24.03 6.34 -7.51
C LEU A 380 -24.06 7.68 -6.76
N ALA A 381 -24.29 8.80 -7.46
CA ALA A 381 -24.49 10.09 -6.82
C ALA A 381 -25.66 10.04 -5.82
N GLY A 382 -26.77 9.43 -6.20
CA GLY A 382 -27.93 9.20 -5.33
C GLY A 382 -27.57 8.46 -4.04
N PHE A 383 -26.85 7.33 -4.12
CA PHE A 383 -26.43 6.55 -2.94
C PHE A 383 -25.36 7.24 -2.08
N THR A 384 -24.46 7.97 -2.70
CA THR A 384 -23.31 8.57 -2.00
C THR A 384 -23.71 9.70 -1.09
N VAL A 385 -24.77 10.46 -1.44
CA VAL A 385 -25.37 11.49 -0.58
C VAL A 385 -25.78 10.93 0.80
N GLY A 386 -26.21 9.67 0.86
CA GLY A 386 -26.60 8.97 2.08
C GLY A 386 -25.44 8.44 2.92
N MET A 387 -24.18 8.50 2.45
CA MET A 387 -23.04 7.93 3.17
C MET A 387 -22.76 8.62 4.51
N PHE A 388 -22.83 9.95 4.54
CA PHE A 388 -22.66 10.71 5.78
C PHE A 388 -23.70 10.33 6.85
N PRO A 389 -25.02 10.41 6.59
CA PRO A 389 -26.02 10.05 7.60
C PRO A 389 -25.98 8.55 7.94
N MET A 390 -25.68 7.68 6.98
CA MET A 390 -25.47 6.25 7.22
C MET A 390 -24.35 6.02 8.26
N ALA A 391 -23.23 6.73 8.15
CA ALA A 391 -22.11 6.58 9.08
C ALA A 391 -22.44 7.09 10.49
N ILE A 392 -23.15 8.21 10.59
CA ILE A 392 -23.60 8.73 11.88
C ILE A 392 -24.61 7.78 12.53
N GLY A 393 -25.57 7.27 11.75
CA GLY A 393 -26.53 6.25 12.20
C GLY A 393 -25.84 4.98 12.67
N PHE A 394 -24.80 4.53 11.97
CA PHE A 394 -23.98 3.37 12.36
C PHE A 394 -23.28 3.57 13.71
N ILE A 395 -22.73 4.77 13.98
CA ILE A 395 -22.09 5.06 15.28
C ILE A 395 -23.14 5.15 16.39
N ALA A 396 -24.26 5.83 16.13
CA ALA A 396 -25.35 5.96 17.07
C ALA A 396 -25.94 4.59 17.43
N SER A 397 -26.06 3.67 16.47
CA SER A 397 -26.55 2.31 16.73
C SER A 397 -25.59 1.52 17.63
N HIS A 398 -24.28 1.67 17.46
CA HIS A 398 -23.28 1.08 18.36
C HIS A 398 -23.34 1.68 19.77
N ALA A 399 -23.66 2.97 19.89
CA ALA A 399 -23.88 3.60 21.20
C ALA A 399 -25.12 3.01 21.91
N PHE A 400 -26.25 2.83 21.21
CA PHE A 400 -27.44 2.18 21.79
C PHE A 400 -27.20 0.72 22.16
N SER A 401 -26.45 -0.02 21.33
CA SER A 401 -26.03 -1.39 21.64
C SER A 401 -25.15 -1.45 22.89
N ALA A 402 -24.19 -0.52 23.04
CA ALA A 402 -23.36 -0.41 24.24
C ALA A 402 -24.18 -0.07 25.50
N LEU A 403 -25.24 0.73 25.36
CA LEU A 403 -26.17 1.08 26.44
C LEU A 403 -27.23 0.00 26.73
N GLY A 404 -27.25 -1.12 25.99
CA GLY A 404 -28.25 -2.19 26.15
C GLY A 404 -29.67 -1.80 25.73
N ARG A 405 -29.85 -0.70 24.98
CA ARG A 405 -31.16 -0.15 24.58
C ARG A 405 -31.59 -0.66 23.19
N THR A 406 -31.57 -1.98 23.00
CA THR A 406 -31.85 -2.63 21.69
C THR A 406 -33.26 -2.41 21.16
N ARG A 407 -34.25 -2.12 22.03
CA ARG A 407 -35.62 -1.78 21.62
C ARG A 407 -35.69 -0.54 20.71
N VAL A 408 -34.81 0.44 20.93
CA VAL A 408 -34.75 1.64 20.07
C VAL A 408 -34.34 1.25 18.66
N LEU A 409 -33.33 0.36 18.53
CA LEU A 409 -32.85 -0.12 17.24
C LEU A 409 -33.94 -0.87 16.47
N MET A 410 -34.73 -1.69 17.15
CA MET A 410 -35.84 -2.42 16.54
C MET A 410 -36.90 -1.48 15.94
N TRP A 411 -37.34 -0.46 16.69
CA TRP A 411 -38.32 0.52 16.20
C TRP A 411 -37.78 1.36 15.05
N VAL A 412 -36.51 1.76 15.12
CA VAL A 412 -35.86 2.53 14.05
C VAL A 412 -35.70 1.68 12.79
N SER A 413 -35.32 0.40 12.88
CA SER A 413 -35.27 -0.49 11.73
C SER A 413 -36.66 -0.70 11.11
N THR A 414 -37.70 -0.82 11.94
CA THR A 414 -39.08 -0.94 11.47
C THR A 414 -39.52 0.32 10.72
N PHE A 415 -39.25 1.50 11.27
CA PHE A 415 -39.48 2.77 10.60
C PHE A 415 -38.69 2.87 9.28
N THR A 416 -37.42 2.48 9.30
CA THR A 416 -36.53 2.49 8.13
C THR A 416 -37.11 1.65 6.99
N LEU A 417 -37.66 0.47 7.31
CA LEU A 417 -38.29 -0.41 6.33
C LEU A 417 -39.48 0.27 5.62
N PHE A 418 -40.39 0.84 6.39
CA PHE A 418 -41.57 1.54 5.85
C PHE A 418 -41.18 2.82 5.11
N ALA A 419 -40.21 3.57 5.62
CA ALA A 419 -39.69 4.78 4.98
C ALA A 419 -39.03 4.44 3.65
N ASN A 420 -38.25 3.35 3.56
CA ASN A 420 -37.65 2.90 2.31
C ASN A 420 -38.71 2.58 1.26
N ALA A 421 -39.68 1.73 1.60
CA ALA A 421 -40.78 1.38 0.68
C ALA A 421 -41.59 2.61 0.22
N LEU A 422 -41.88 3.54 1.12
CA LEU A 422 -42.61 4.77 0.79
C LEU A 422 -41.79 5.67 -0.14
N PHE A 423 -40.51 5.89 0.17
CA PHE A 423 -39.64 6.76 -0.63
C PHE A 423 -39.31 6.13 -1.98
N ASP A 424 -39.09 4.82 -2.07
CA ASP A 424 -38.87 4.12 -3.34
C ASP A 424 -40.11 4.23 -4.24
N ALA A 425 -41.32 4.10 -3.68
CA ALA A 425 -42.56 4.27 -4.42
C ALA A 425 -42.70 5.69 -5.02
N VAL A 426 -42.34 6.71 -4.24
CA VAL A 426 -42.44 8.12 -4.68
C VAL A 426 -41.29 8.49 -5.62
N PHE A 427 -40.05 8.38 -5.18
CA PHE A 427 -38.89 8.82 -5.96
C PHE A 427 -38.59 7.90 -7.14
N GLY A 428 -38.81 6.59 -7.00
CA GLY A 428 -38.66 5.65 -8.10
C GLY A 428 -39.61 5.95 -9.27
N HIS A 429 -40.84 6.43 -8.99
CA HIS A 429 -41.78 6.83 -10.03
C HIS A 429 -41.32 8.09 -10.80
N TYR A 430 -40.80 9.11 -10.10
CA TYR A 430 -40.44 10.38 -10.74
C TYR A 430 -39.01 10.44 -11.32
N LEU A 431 -38.05 9.76 -10.71
CA LEU A 431 -36.61 9.87 -11.00
C LEU A 431 -35.98 8.53 -11.40
N GLY A 432 -36.78 7.48 -11.60
CA GLY A 432 -36.34 6.15 -11.97
C GLY A 432 -35.32 5.54 -11.01
N GLY A 433 -34.29 4.88 -11.56
CA GLY A 433 -33.22 4.25 -10.75
C GLY A 433 -32.47 5.21 -9.84
N ALA A 434 -32.28 6.47 -10.25
CA ALA A 434 -31.67 7.50 -9.41
C ALA A 434 -32.56 7.87 -8.20
N GLY A 435 -33.88 7.82 -8.41
CA GLY A 435 -34.87 8.02 -7.36
C GLY A 435 -34.79 6.98 -6.25
N ILE A 436 -34.64 5.71 -6.61
CA ILE A 436 -34.47 4.60 -5.65
C ILE A 436 -33.18 4.80 -4.81
N ALA A 437 -32.09 5.22 -5.46
CA ALA A 437 -30.85 5.52 -4.74
C ALA A 437 -30.99 6.73 -3.79
N LEU A 438 -31.73 7.77 -4.20
CA LEU A 438 -32.03 8.93 -3.35
C LEU A 438 -32.98 8.60 -2.21
N ALA A 439 -33.98 7.75 -2.43
CA ALA A 439 -34.87 7.22 -1.41
C ALA A 439 -34.07 6.52 -0.30
N THR A 440 -33.09 5.70 -0.70
CA THR A 440 -32.16 5.06 0.23
C THR A 440 -31.41 6.09 1.09
N SER A 441 -30.87 7.12 0.44
CA SER A 441 -30.17 8.20 1.14
C SER A 441 -31.07 8.99 2.07
N LEU A 442 -32.32 9.25 1.68
CA LEU A 442 -33.27 10.03 2.47
C LEU A 442 -33.69 9.28 3.74
N TYR A 443 -33.98 7.98 3.67
CA TYR A 443 -34.27 7.25 4.90
C TYR A 443 -33.05 7.20 5.83
N TYR A 444 -31.81 7.15 5.31
CA TYR A 444 -30.62 7.24 6.17
C TYR A 444 -30.56 8.58 6.90
N PHE A 445 -30.94 9.69 6.27
CA PHE A 445 -31.09 10.98 6.95
C PHE A 445 -32.13 10.91 8.07
N CYS A 446 -33.32 10.38 7.79
CA CYS A 446 -34.36 10.20 8.81
C CYS A 446 -33.84 9.36 9.98
N THR A 447 -33.19 8.24 9.70
CA THR A 447 -32.61 7.34 10.70
C THR A 447 -31.51 8.02 11.52
N MET A 448 -30.65 8.83 10.89
CA MET A 448 -29.66 9.65 11.58
C MET A 448 -30.33 10.60 12.58
N PHE A 449 -31.33 11.38 12.13
CA PHE A 449 -32.01 12.34 12.99
C PHE A 449 -32.74 11.66 14.15
N ILE A 450 -33.51 10.60 13.87
CA ILE A 450 -34.22 9.84 14.90
C ILE A 450 -33.23 9.31 15.94
N LEU A 451 -32.15 8.65 15.50
CA LEU A 451 -31.15 8.09 16.43
C LEU A 451 -30.46 9.19 17.25
N LEU A 452 -30.07 10.32 16.66
CA LEU A 452 -29.43 11.42 17.39
C LEU A 452 -30.38 12.09 18.40
N ILE A 453 -31.64 12.31 18.03
CA ILE A 453 -32.65 12.91 18.93
C ILE A 453 -32.94 11.95 20.10
N VAL A 454 -33.16 10.67 19.82
CA VAL A 454 -33.41 9.68 20.88
C VAL A 454 -32.16 9.51 21.75
N LEU A 455 -30.97 9.57 21.17
CA LEU A 455 -29.71 9.43 21.91
C LEU A 455 -29.51 10.61 22.84
N THR A 456 -29.67 11.84 22.37
CA THR A 456 -29.59 13.05 23.22
C THR A 456 -30.65 13.07 24.32
N ARG A 457 -31.84 12.50 24.11
CA ARG A 457 -32.83 12.30 25.19
C ARG A 457 -32.41 11.21 26.19
N THR A 458 -31.72 10.17 25.74
CA THR A 458 -31.33 9.02 26.58
C THR A 458 -30.14 9.33 27.47
N ILE A 459 -29.11 10.00 26.93
CA ILE A 459 -27.86 10.29 27.66
C ILE A 459 -27.72 11.76 28.06
N GLY A 460 -28.62 12.64 27.62
CA GLY A 460 -28.53 14.09 27.82
C GLY A 460 -27.79 14.81 26.67
N PRO A 461 -27.60 16.14 26.74
CA PRO A 461 -27.08 16.91 25.63
C PRO A 461 -25.69 16.43 25.20
N LEU A 462 -25.56 16.05 23.93
CA LEU A 462 -24.28 16.01 23.24
C LEU A 462 -24.11 17.38 22.60
N HIS A 463 -23.13 18.16 23.04
CA HIS A 463 -22.77 19.41 22.37
C HIS A 463 -22.12 19.09 21.01
N LEU A 464 -22.93 18.65 20.04
CA LEU A 464 -22.51 18.14 18.74
C LEU A 464 -21.81 19.21 17.90
N LEU A 465 -22.25 20.46 18.03
CA LEU A 465 -21.66 21.60 17.31
C LEU A 465 -20.37 22.10 17.95
N THR A 466 -20.07 21.70 19.19
CA THR A 466 -18.77 22.02 19.80
C THR A 466 -17.77 20.94 19.41
N PRO A 467 -16.71 21.27 18.66
CA PRO A 467 -15.64 20.31 18.39
C PRO A 467 -15.07 19.81 19.73
N PRO A 468 -14.79 18.49 19.86
CA PRO A 468 -14.23 17.95 21.09
C PRO A 468 -12.95 18.71 21.47
N PRO A 469 -12.66 18.93 22.76
CA PRO A 469 -11.41 19.58 23.18
C PRO A 469 -10.18 18.84 22.65
N GLU A 470 -10.26 17.51 22.45
CA GLU A 470 -9.20 16.74 21.81
C GLU A 470 -9.00 17.11 20.33
N LEU A 471 -10.09 17.44 19.61
CA LEU A 471 -10.04 17.89 18.22
C LEU A 471 -9.64 19.37 18.12
N LEU A 472 -10.11 20.21 19.03
CA LEU A 472 -9.68 21.61 19.15
C LEU A 472 -8.22 21.70 19.58
N ASP A 473 -7.70 20.80 20.39
CA ASP A 473 -6.27 20.72 20.71
C ASP A 473 -5.47 20.27 19.49
N ILE A 474 -5.99 19.36 18.67
CA ILE A 474 -5.40 19.03 17.38
C ILE A 474 -5.40 20.27 16.48
N LEU A 475 -6.55 20.93 16.30
CA LEU A 475 -6.73 22.07 15.40
C LEU A 475 -5.98 23.33 15.88
N ARG A 476 -6.02 23.68 17.16
CA ARG A 476 -5.26 24.78 17.77
C ARG A 476 -3.76 24.55 17.72
N LYS A 477 -3.30 23.30 17.87
CA LYS A 477 -1.87 22.98 17.74
C LYS A 477 -1.44 22.79 16.28
N VAL A 478 -2.40 22.76 15.34
CA VAL A 478 -2.20 22.90 13.90
C VAL A 478 -2.27 24.38 13.46
N SER A 479 -3.05 25.23 14.14
CA SER A 479 -3.28 26.65 13.77
C SER A 479 -2.42 27.67 14.53
N MET A 480 -1.76 27.32 15.63
CA MET A 480 -0.92 28.24 16.40
C MET A 480 0.49 28.37 15.78
N GLY A 481 0.57 29.16 14.71
CA GLY A 481 1.82 29.74 14.21
C GLY A 481 2.44 30.77 15.16
N ASP A 482 1.65 31.42 16.02
CA ASP A 482 2.08 32.65 16.70
C ASP A 482 2.66 32.45 18.12
N TYR A 483 2.39 31.33 18.79
CA TYR A 483 3.03 31.04 20.10
C TYR A 483 4.50 30.59 19.94
N PHE A 484 4.88 30.14 18.74
CA PHE A 484 6.23 29.66 18.42
C PHE A 484 7.20 30.78 17.98
N ALA A 485 6.67 31.91 17.50
CA ALA A 485 7.48 33.06 17.10
C ALA A 485 8.03 33.85 18.30
N ASN A 486 7.27 33.96 19.40
CA ASN A 486 7.67 34.79 20.55
C ASN A 486 8.54 34.09 21.61
N HIS A 487 8.77 32.77 21.53
CA HIS A 487 9.61 32.02 22.49
C HIS A 487 10.89 31.43 21.88
N THR A 488 11.21 31.76 20.63
CA THR A 488 12.45 31.33 19.94
C THR A 488 13.48 32.45 19.79
N GLY A 489 13.52 33.35 20.77
CA GLY A 489 14.64 34.26 21.01
C GLY A 489 15.20 34.05 22.43
N GLY A 490 16.05 33.04 22.63
CA GLY A 490 16.78 32.91 23.90
C GLY A 490 17.15 31.47 24.29
N SER A 491 18.40 31.13 23.99
CA SER A 491 19.28 30.17 24.69
C SER A 491 18.83 28.73 24.95
N GLY A 492 19.81 27.84 24.94
CA GLY A 492 19.65 26.40 25.10
C GLY A 492 19.05 25.96 26.44
N SER A 493 18.69 24.68 26.47
CA SER A 493 18.15 23.90 27.59
C SER A 493 16.64 24.06 27.86
N SER A 494 15.81 23.32 27.10
CA SER A 494 14.58 22.65 27.55
C SER A 494 13.73 22.23 26.33
N LEU A 495 14.12 21.12 25.69
CA LEU A 495 13.33 20.51 24.59
C LEU A 495 12.62 19.24 25.07
N HIS A 496 12.06 19.27 26.28
CA HIS A 496 11.26 18.15 26.83
C HIS A 496 9.80 18.53 27.19
N ASN A 497 9.40 19.81 27.13
CA ASN A 497 8.11 20.26 27.66
C ASN A 497 7.14 20.82 26.61
N LEU A 498 6.83 20.02 25.59
CA LEU A 498 5.58 20.20 24.82
C LEU A 498 4.85 18.85 24.80
N GLY A 499 3.90 18.74 25.73
CA GLY A 499 3.07 17.56 26.04
C GLY A 499 2.20 17.11 24.87
N PHE A 500 2.84 16.54 23.86
CA PHE A 500 2.24 15.66 22.90
C PHE A 500 3.09 14.41 22.79
N THR A 501 2.50 13.28 23.16
CA THR A 501 3.15 11.99 22.97
C THR A 501 3.46 11.82 21.48
N TYR A 502 4.69 11.45 21.16
CA TYR A 502 5.16 11.13 19.80
C TYR A 502 4.15 10.27 18.99
N ALA A 503 3.41 9.39 19.67
CA ALA A 503 2.37 8.54 19.09
C ALA A 503 1.19 9.30 18.45
N PHE A 504 0.84 10.48 18.96
CA PHE A 504 -0.31 11.26 18.50
C PHE A 504 0.03 12.09 17.26
N ARG A 505 1.19 12.77 17.28
CA ARG A 505 1.76 13.43 16.08
C ARG A 505 1.95 12.43 14.93
N LYS A 506 2.34 11.19 15.27
CA LYS A 506 2.45 10.09 14.31
C LYS A 506 1.12 9.63 13.72
N LYS A 507 0.03 9.61 14.49
CA LYS A 507 -1.29 9.19 13.98
C LYS A 507 -1.99 10.27 13.18
N PHE A 508 -1.87 11.53 13.61
CA PHE A 508 -2.46 12.66 12.90
C PHE A 508 -1.80 12.87 11.54
N SER A 509 -0.47 12.79 11.47
CA SER A 509 0.24 12.83 10.19
C SER A 509 -0.12 11.66 9.27
N GLN A 510 -0.37 10.46 9.81
CA GLN A 510 -0.81 9.29 9.03
C GLN A 510 -2.20 9.48 8.40
N ILE A 511 -3.09 10.18 9.09
CA ILE A 511 -4.45 10.47 8.59
C ILE A 511 -4.42 11.61 7.57
N ALA A 512 -3.69 12.69 7.86
CA ALA A 512 -3.49 13.78 6.89
C ALA A 512 -2.76 13.28 5.63
N PHE A 513 -1.80 12.38 5.79
CA PHE A 513 -1.13 11.64 4.73
C PHE A 513 -2.09 10.85 3.86
N ALA A 514 -2.99 10.05 4.46
CA ALA A 514 -4.00 9.29 3.72
C ALA A 514 -4.94 10.20 2.93
N LEU A 515 -5.25 11.39 3.46
CA LEU A 515 -6.13 12.37 2.83
C LEU A 515 -5.47 13.07 1.64
N ILE A 516 -4.22 13.52 1.76
CA ILE A 516 -3.50 14.21 0.66
C ILE A 516 -3.21 13.22 -0.48
N VAL A 517 -2.87 11.99 -0.13
CA VAL A 517 -2.75 10.86 -1.07
C VAL A 517 -4.06 10.61 -1.82
N PHE A 518 -5.19 10.61 -1.12
CA PHE A 518 -6.51 10.41 -1.71
C PHE A 518 -6.86 11.57 -2.65
N ILE A 519 -6.61 12.81 -2.24
CA ILE A 519 -6.81 14.02 -3.06
C ILE A 519 -5.91 14.02 -4.29
N GLY A 520 -4.64 13.60 -4.17
CA GLY A 520 -3.73 13.43 -5.29
C GLY A 520 -4.16 12.32 -6.26
N GLY A 521 -4.73 11.23 -5.73
CA GLY A 521 -5.37 10.18 -6.54
C GLY A 521 -6.59 10.70 -7.31
N VAL A 522 -7.42 11.53 -6.67
CA VAL A 522 -8.60 12.16 -7.30
C VAL A 522 -8.18 13.17 -8.36
N ALA A 523 -7.18 14.02 -8.10
CA ALA A 523 -6.65 14.97 -9.08
C ALA A 523 -5.99 14.26 -10.29
N GLY A 524 -5.29 13.15 -10.05
CA GLY A 524 -4.74 12.30 -11.12
C GLY A 524 -5.81 11.63 -11.99
N SER A 525 -7.02 11.43 -11.46
CA SER A 525 -8.13 10.77 -12.15
C SER A 525 -8.81 11.62 -13.19
N ILE A 526 -8.71 12.94 -13.03
CA ILE A 526 -9.15 13.93 -14.01
C ILE A 526 -8.29 13.86 -15.29
N SER A 527 -7.04 13.41 -15.20
CA SER A 527 -6.10 13.43 -16.34
C SER A 527 -5.81 12.07 -17.00
N ASN A 528 -5.81 10.95 -16.27
CA ASN A 528 -5.52 9.62 -16.83
C ASN A 528 -5.95 8.46 -15.90
N ALA A 529 -6.83 7.58 -16.39
CA ALA A 529 -7.40 6.45 -15.66
C ALA A 529 -6.36 5.50 -15.04
N SER A 530 -5.30 5.24 -15.81
CA SER A 530 -4.23 4.33 -15.42
C SER A 530 -3.36 4.93 -14.29
N TYR A 531 -3.15 6.24 -14.30
CA TYR A 531 -2.35 6.97 -13.30
C TYR A 531 -3.01 6.96 -11.92
N THR A 532 -4.33 6.99 -11.88
CA THR A 532 -5.12 6.98 -10.63
C THR A 532 -5.08 5.64 -9.92
N VAL A 533 -5.27 4.57 -10.67
CA VAL A 533 -5.19 3.20 -10.15
C VAL A 533 -3.78 2.93 -9.64
N ARG A 534 -2.76 3.44 -10.36
CA ARG A 534 -1.36 3.42 -9.92
C ARG A 534 -1.22 4.13 -8.57
N VAL A 535 -1.49 5.43 -8.48
CA VAL A 535 -1.36 6.23 -7.24
C VAL A 535 -2.14 5.61 -6.08
N ALA A 536 -3.38 5.16 -6.28
CA ALA A 536 -4.17 4.48 -5.25
C ALA A 536 -3.50 3.19 -4.74
N PHE A 537 -2.91 2.40 -5.63
CA PHE A 537 -2.21 1.17 -5.27
C PHE A 537 -0.88 1.44 -4.54
N GLY A 538 -0.05 2.36 -5.04
CA GLY A 538 1.20 2.78 -4.38
C GLY A 538 0.95 3.35 -2.98
N SER A 539 -0.18 4.03 -2.83
CA SER A 539 -0.68 4.55 -1.56
C SER A 539 -1.11 3.48 -0.58
N ILE A 540 -1.79 2.43 -1.05
CA ILE A 540 -2.14 1.26 -0.23
C ILE A 540 -0.87 0.51 0.20
N ILE A 541 0.11 0.35 -0.70
CA ILE A 541 1.41 -0.23 -0.39
C ILE A 541 2.10 0.60 0.70
N ILE A 542 2.16 1.92 0.55
CA ILE A 542 2.79 2.78 1.55
C ILE A 542 2.02 2.75 2.87
N LEU A 543 0.69 2.77 2.86
CA LEU A 543 -0.13 2.62 4.08
C LEU A 543 0.09 1.27 4.78
N ALA A 544 0.24 0.19 4.03
CA ALA A 544 0.60 -1.13 4.55
C ALA A 544 2.04 -1.18 5.11
N LEU A 545 2.96 -0.47 4.46
CA LEU A 545 4.39 -0.42 4.78
C LEU A 545 4.78 0.70 5.75
N LEU A 546 3.88 1.62 6.11
CA LEU A 546 4.10 2.64 7.16
C LEU A 546 4.40 2.00 8.53
N ARG A 547 4.01 0.74 8.71
CA ARG A 547 4.34 -0.08 9.88
C ARG A 547 5.79 -0.58 9.86
N TYR A 548 6.40 -0.71 8.68
CA TYR A 548 7.74 -1.21 8.44
C TYR A 548 8.45 -0.34 7.39
N GLN A 549 8.77 0.91 7.76
CA GLN A 549 9.31 1.97 6.89
C GLN A 549 10.55 1.57 6.06
N TYR A 550 11.25 0.51 6.46
CA TYR A 550 12.45 -0.02 5.80
C TYR A 550 12.13 -1.03 4.70
N ILE A 551 11.01 -1.75 4.82
CA ILE A 551 10.51 -2.63 3.76
C ILE A 551 10.08 -1.79 2.55
N LEU A 552 9.71 -0.52 2.76
CA LEU A 552 9.37 0.40 1.67
C LEU A 552 10.54 0.65 0.71
N LEU A 553 11.72 1.04 1.21
CA LEU A 553 12.93 1.24 0.40
C LEU A 553 13.41 -0.06 -0.27
N LEU A 554 13.18 -1.19 0.40
CA LEU A 554 13.46 -2.53 -0.12
C LEU A 554 12.49 -2.94 -1.24
N CYS A 555 11.19 -2.70 -1.07
CA CYS A 555 10.17 -2.94 -2.08
C CYS A 555 10.39 -2.07 -3.32
N TRP A 556 10.86 -0.83 -3.16
CA TRP A 556 11.29 0.03 -4.27
C TRP A 556 12.37 -0.60 -5.14
N ALA A 557 13.43 -1.14 -4.52
CA ALA A 557 14.50 -1.80 -5.26
C ALA A 557 14.10 -3.16 -5.84
N CYS A 558 13.33 -3.97 -5.10
CA CYS A 558 13.00 -5.33 -5.52
C CYS A 558 11.90 -5.39 -6.59
N ILE A 559 10.85 -4.57 -6.47
CA ILE A 559 9.67 -4.73 -7.34
C ILE A 559 9.97 -4.34 -8.79
N ASN A 560 10.84 -3.35 -9.00
CA ASN A 560 11.29 -2.96 -10.35
C ASN A 560 11.98 -4.08 -11.11
N VAL A 561 12.83 -4.85 -10.43
CA VAL A 561 13.63 -5.89 -11.09
C VAL A 561 12.81 -7.13 -11.44
N PHE A 562 11.71 -7.39 -10.72
CA PHE A 562 10.94 -8.62 -10.89
C PHE A 562 9.58 -8.47 -11.58
N ILE A 563 8.96 -7.28 -11.59
CA ILE A 563 7.59 -7.10 -12.11
C ILE A 563 7.56 -6.27 -13.42
N GLY A 564 8.66 -5.59 -13.75
CA GLY A 564 8.71 -4.45 -14.69
C GLY A 564 8.27 -4.66 -16.15
N SER A 565 8.09 -5.89 -16.66
CA SER A 565 7.82 -6.10 -18.10
C SER A 565 6.55 -6.89 -18.43
N ALA A 566 5.89 -7.57 -17.47
CA ALA A 566 4.80 -8.50 -17.78
C ALA A 566 3.38 -7.92 -17.61
N LEU A 567 3.22 -6.85 -16.82
CA LEU A 567 1.92 -6.27 -16.50
C LEU A 567 1.92 -4.76 -16.78
N PRO A 568 1.05 -4.22 -17.67
CA PRO A 568 0.99 -2.80 -17.99
C PRO A 568 0.75 -1.89 -16.76
N LEU A 569 0.09 -2.43 -15.73
CA LEU A 569 -0.15 -1.78 -14.45
C LEU A 569 1.13 -1.61 -13.60
N PHE A 570 2.07 -2.55 -13.73
CA PHE A 570 3.28 -2.67 -12.92
C PHE A 570 4.58 -2.44 -13.70
N ASN A 571 4.49 -1.96 -14.94
CA ASN A 571 5.67 -1.51 -15.67
C ASN A 571 6.44 -0.49 -14.79
N GLY A 572 7.78 -0.58 -14.71
CA GLY A 572 8.60 0.10 -13.71
C GLY A 572 8.30 1.59 -13.55
N ALA A 573 8.07 2.29 -14.67
CA ALA A 573 7.68 3.71 -14.70
C ALA A 573 6.33 4.00 -13.98
N ASN A 574 5.40 3.05 -14.04
CA ASN A 574 4.00 3.18 -13.63
C ASN A 574 3.79 2.87 -12.14
N LEU A 575 4.55 1.92 -11.60
CA LEU A 575 4.44 1.59 -10.18
C LEU A 575 5.23 2.57 -9.32
N LEU A 576 6.38 3.07 -9.77
CA LEU A 576 7.08 4.07 -8.98
C LEU A 576 6.44 5.44 -9.05
N SER A 577 5.88 5.86 -10.20
CA SER A 577 4.99 7.03 -10.25
C SER A 577 3.82 6.94 -9.27
N ALA A 578 3.37 5.73 -8.91
CA ALA A 578 2.41 5.53 -7.83
C ALA A 578 2.97 5.76 -6.42
N LEU A 579 4.27 5.52 -6.25
CA LEU A 579 4.99 5.62 -4.99
C LEU A 579 5.66 6.99 -4.80
N THR A 580 5.75 7.83 -5.85
CA THR A 580 6.32 9.18 -5.77
C THR A 580 5.51 10.11 -4.89
N VAL A 581 4.19 10.18 -5.13
CA VAL A 581 3.29 11.05 -4.35
C VAL A 581 3.39 10.70 -2.86
N PRO A 582 3.25 9.43 -2.44
CA PRO A 582 3.33 9.15 -1.03
C PRO A 582 4.77 9.17 -0.47
N THR A 583 5.83 9.04 -1.28
CA THR A 583 7.21 9.30 -0.84
C THR A 583 7.48 10.78 -0.59
N LEU A 584 7.09 11.66 -1.52
CA LEU A 584 7.17 13.11 -1.33
C LEU A 584 6.34 13.55 -0.12
N LEU A 585 5.18 12.92 0.10
CA LEU A 585 4.36 13.17 1.29
C LEU A 585 5.00 12.67 2.59
N LEU A 586 5.75 11.56 2.54
CA LEU A 586 6.50 11.06 3.69
C LEU A 586 7.62 12.02 4.10
N LEU A 587 8.19 12.78 3.15
CA LEU A 587 9.16 13.83 3.47
C LEU A 587 8.57 14.88 4.41
N PHE A 588 7.32 15.31 4.26
CA PHE A 588 6.71 16.30 5.16
C PHE A 588 6.58 15.80 6.61
N TYR A 589 6.57 14.47 6.81
CA TYR A 589 6.51 13.88 8.14
C TYR A 589 7.89 13.65 8.77
N LEU A 590 8.95 13.55 7.95
CA LEU A 590 10.31 13.36 8.42
C LEU A 590 11.00 14.71 8.63
N PRO A 591 12.01 14.80 9.52
CA PRO A 591 12.81 16.02 9.68
C PRO A 591 13.72 16.23 8.46
N THR A 592 13.14 16.72 7.35
CA THR A 592 13.83 16.98 6.07
C THR A 592 14.95 18.00 6.23
N LYS A 593 14.79 18.96 7.14
CA LYS A 593 15.80 19.97 7.48
C LYS A 593 17.16 19.33 7.79
N ASP A 594 17.19 18.18 8.45
CA ASP A 594 18.45 17.50 8.75
C ASP A 594 19.09 16.87 7.53
N ALA A 595 18.29 16.33 6.61
CA ALA A 595 18.79 15.76 5.35
C ALA A 595 19.35 16.86 4.44
N PHE A 596 18.63 17.97 4.26
CA PHE A 596 19.11 19.12 3.49
C PHE A 596 20.36 19.77 4.11
N LYS A 597 20.49 19.78 5.45
CA LYS A 597 21.73 20.22 6.12
C LYS A 597 22.92 19.30 5.83
N ARG A 598 22.69 17.99 5.74
CA ARG A 598 23.75 16.98 5.51
C ARG A 598 24.20 16.95 4.06
N MET A 599 23.25 17.13 3.13
CA MET A 599 23.49 17.15 1.69
C MET A 599 22.81 18.38 1.06
N PRO A 600 23.42 19.58 1.17
CA PRO A 600 22.88 20.82 0.58
C PRO A 600 22.55 20.73 -0.91
N ALA A 601 23.25 19.87 -1.66
CA ALA A 601 22.97 19.62 -3.08
C ALA A 601 21.51 19.22 -3.36
N LEU A 602 20.82 18.59 -2.40
CA LEU A 602 19.41 18.22 -2.56
C LEU A 602 18.49 19.43 -2.74
N VAL A 603 18.86 20.60 -2.21
CA VAL A 603 18.10 21.84 -2.42
C VAL A 603 18.18 22.26 -3.89
N PHE A 604 19.37 22.18 -4.49
CA PHE A 604 19.57 22.54 -5.89
C PHE A 604 18.93 21.53 -6.86
N TRP A 605 18.97 20.25 -6.53
CA TRP A 605 18.21 19.23 -7.27
C TRP A 605 16.71 19.47 -7.21
N LEU A 606 16.18 19.79 -6.02
CA LEU A 606 14.76 20.14 -5.87
C LEU A 606 14.40 21.39 -6.69
N LEU A 607 15.23 22.43 -6.64
CA LEU A 607 15.01 23.65 -7.42
C LEU A 607 15.06 23.38 -8.92
N TYR A 608 16.01 22.56 -9.40
CA TYR A 608 16.10 22.16 -10.80
C TYR A 608 14.84 21.44 -11.27
N PHE A 609 14.34 20.46 -10.52
CA PHE A 609 13.12 19.75 -10.90
C PHE A 609 11.87 20.64 -10.78
N LEU A 610 11.76 21.50 -9.77
CA LEU A 610 10.66 22.47 -9.68
C LEU A 610 10.70 23.48 -10.83
N TRP A 611 11.89 23.86 -11.30
CA TRP A 611 12.08 24.76 -12.43
C TRP A 611 11.56 24.20 -13.76
N MET A 612 11.48 22.87 -13.90
CA MET A 612 10.88 22.25 -15.09
C MET A 612 9.37 22.48 -15.18
N LEU A 613 8.67 22.69 -14.06
CA LEU A 613 7.20 22.73 -14.00
C LEU A 613 6.58 23.84 -14.88
N PRO A 614 7.09 25.10 -14.87
CA PRO A 614 6.66 26.13 -15.82
C PRO A 614 6.75 25.72 -17.30
N GLY A 615 7.67 24.81 -17.65
CA GLY A 615 7.86 24.28 -19.00
C GLY A 615 6.69 23.43 -19.53
N ILE A 616 5.69 23.10 -18.69
CA ILE A 616 4.52 22.30 -19.07
C ILE A 616 3.72 22.89 -20.23
N ALA A 617 3.69 24.22 -20.34
CA ALA A 617 2.95 24.93 -21.39
C ALA A 617 3.63 24.83 -22.77
N PHE A 618 4.93 24.55 -22.78
CA PHE A 618 5.77 24.52 -23.99
C PHE A 618 6.18 23.11 -24.38
N ALA A 619 6.00 22.12 -23.49
CA ALA A 619 6.39 20.75 -23.72
C ALA A 619 5.57 20.13 -24.88
N PRO A 620 6.21 19.46 -25.86
CA PRO A 620 5.52 18.83 -26.99
C PRO A 620 4.79 17.53 -26.63
N ILE A 621 4.84 17.11 -25.36
CA ILE A 621 4.21 15.89 -24.86
C ILE A 621 2.90 16.21 -24.12
N PRO A 622 1.94 15.25 -24.07
CA PRO A 622 0.72 15.44 -23.31
C PRO A 622 0.98 15.79 -21.85
N ILE A 623 0.16 16.68 -21.27
CA ILE A 623 0.21 17.10 -19.85
C ILE A 623 0.31 15.89 -18.91
N SER A 624 -0.43 14.82 -19.17
CA SER A 624 -0.38 13.61 -18.36
C SER A 624 0.99 12.94 -18.37
N GLN A 625 1.65 12.89 -19.53
CA GLN A 625 2.98 12.27 -19.67
C GLN A 625 4.05 13.17 -19.06
N PHE A 626 3.92 14.48 -19.22
CA PHE A 626 4.78 15.47 -18.57
C PHE A 626 4.74 15.31 -17.04
N ILE A 627 3.55 15.28 -16.44
CA ILE A 627 3.39 15.15 -14.99
C ILE A 627 4.00 13.85 -14.47
N ILE A 628 3.87 12.75 -15.22
CA ILE A 628 4.49 11.46 -14.86
C ILE A 628 6.01 11.60 -14.79
N ILE A 629 6.64 12.11 -15.85
CA ILE A 629 8.11 12.25 -15.91
C ILE A 629 8.58 13.20 -14.82
N TRP A 630 7.92 14.35 -14.66
CA TRP A 630 8.27 15.34 -13.65
C TRP A 630 8.19 14.79 -12.22
N LEU A 631 7.15 14.02 -11.90
CA LEU A 631 7.02 13.39 -10.58
C LEU A 631 8.05 12.29 -10.35
N GLN A 632 8.44 11.54 -11.39
CA GLN A 632 9.53 10.56 -11.30
C GLN A 632 10.85 11.23 -10.95
N LEU A 633 11.15 12.40 -11.53
CA LEU A 633 12.36 13.16 -11.22
C LEU A 633 12.36 13.69 -9.78
N LEU A 634 11.22 14.19 -9.29
CA LEU A 634 11.09 14.60 -7.89
C LEU A 634 11.30 13.44 -6.90
N ASP A 635 10.96 12.22 -7.29
CA ASP A 635 11.15 11.03 -6.47
C ASP A 635 12.61 10.80 -6.11
N PHE A 636 13.54 11.09 -7.02
CA PHE A 636 14.98 10.97 -6.76
C PHE A 636 15.42 11.74 -5.51
N VAL A 637 14.92 12.98 -5.35
CA VAL A 637 15.17 13.78 -4.15
C VAL A 637 14.52 13.14 -2.92
N GLY A 638 13.30 12.63 -3.08
CA GLY A 638 12.57 11.90 -2.04
C GLY A 638 13.34 10.71 -1.51
N VAL A 639 13.78 9.82 -2.40
CA VAL A 639 14.55 8.62 -2.06
C VAL A 639 15.82 9.00 -1.30
N SER A 640 16.58 9.98 -1.77
CA SER A 640 17.83 10.41 -1.12
C SER A 640 17.59 10.91 0.30
N VAL A 641 16.54 11.72 0.52
CA VAL A 641 16.19 12.18 1.87
C VAL A 641 15.79 11.02 2.78
N LEU A 642 15.00 10.07 2.27
CA LEU A 642 14.62 8.87 3.03
C LEU A 642 15.82 8.04 3.45
N VAL A 643 16.76 7.78 2.53
CA VAL A 643 17.98 7.03 2.81
C VAL A 643 18.78 7.69 3.92
N ILE A 644 19.00 9.01 3.84
CA ILE A 644 19.76 9.77 4.84
C ILE A 644 19.15 9.66 6.24
N ILE A 645 17.82 9.69 6.33
CA ILE A 645 17.08 9.72 7.60
C ILE A 645 16.90 8.32 8.19
N LEU A 646 16.60 7.31 7.36
CA LEU A 646 16.20 5.97 7.80
C LEU A 646 17.38 5.02 8.07
N VAL A 647 18.54 5.25 7.44
CA VAL A 647 19.74 4.42 7.65
C VAL A 647 20.50 4.91 8.89
N THR A 648 20.19 4.30 10.03
CA THR A 648 20.78 4.64 11.34
C THR A 648 21.86 3.67 11.82
N ASP A 649 21.85 2.42 11.32
CA ASP A 649 22.72 1.35 11.81
C ASP A 649 23.54 0.74 10.67
N ARG A 650 24.77 0.30 10.98
CA ARG A 650 25.66 -0.42 10.07
C ARG A 650 25.00 -1.60 9.37
N LYS A 651 24.26 -2.42 10.14
CA LYS A 651 23.58 -3.62 9.61
C LYS A 651 22.57 -3.25 8.52
N ARG A 652 21.87 -2.13 8.67
CA ARG A 652 20.85 -1.66 7.71
C ARG A 652 21.50 -1.12 6.45
N MET A 653 22.58 -0.35 6.59
CA MET A 653 23.37 0.12 5.46
C MET A 653 23.87 -1.05 4.61
N LEU A 654 24.48 -2.05 5.23
CA LEU A 654 24.99 -3.22 4.51
C LEU A 654 23.87 -4.06 3.89
N LEU A 655 22.73 -4.21 4.57
CA LEU A 655 21.58 -4.93 4.02
C LEU A 655 20.99 -4.23 2.79
N LEU A 656 20.93 -2.89 2.80
CA LEU A 656 20.48 -2.12 1.64
C LEU A 656 21.43 -2.32 0.45
N ILE A 657 22.74 -2.31 0.69
CA ILE A 657 23.76 -2.58 -0.32
C ILE A 657 23.60 -3.99 -0.90
N ASP A 658 23.49 -5.01 -0.04
CA ASP A 658 23.28 -6.40 -0.48
C ASP A 658 22.02 -6.53 -1.35
N MET A 659 20.97 -5.79 -1.01
CA MET A 659 19.70 -5.80 -1.74
C MET A 659 19.73 -5.03 -3.05
N MET A 660 20.71 -4.15 -3.27
CA MET A 660 20.99 -3.57 -4.58
C MET A 660 21.83 -4.51 -5.44
N LEU A 661 22.75 -5.26 -4.83
CA LEU A 661 23.63 -6.20 -5.52
C LEU A 661 22.90 -7.47 -5.99
N VAL A 662 22.00 -8.04 -5.18
CA VAL A 662 21.29 -9.29 -5.52
C VAL A 662 20.51 -9.18 -6.85
N PRO A 663 19.69 -8.15 -7.08
CA PRO A 663 18.99 -8.00 -8.35
C PRO A 663 19.93 -7.71 -9.53
N ALA A 664 21.06 -7.03 -9.30
CA ALA A 664 22.07 -6.79 -10.33
C ALA A 664 22.66 -8.08 -10.89
N ILE A 665 22.80 -9.12 -10.06
CA ILE A 665 23.25 -10.45 -10.48
C ILE A 665 22.30 -11.03 -11.52
N PHE A 666 21.00 -10.97 -11.25
CA PHE A 666 19.97 -11.46 -12.16
C PHE A 666 20.00 -10.71 -13.50
N ILE A 667 20.11 -9.37 -13.46
CA ILE A 667 20.17 -8.52 -14.67
C ILE A 667 21.40 -8.85 -15.51
N ALA A 668 22.57 -9.05 -14.89
CA ALA A 668 23.77 -9.47 -15.59
C ALA A 668 23.60 -10.87 -16.23
N PHE A 669 23.01 -11.83 -15.52
CA PHE A 669 22.71 -13.16 -16.06
C PHE A 669 21.67 -13.14 -17.18
N TYR A 670 20.67 -12.26 -17.13
CA TYR A 670 19.73 -12.06 -18.22
C TYR A 670 20.45 -11.60 -19.50
N GLY A 671 21.38 -10.65 -19.36
CA GLY A 671 22.24 -10.23 -20.47
C GLY A 671 23.08 -11.38 -21.04
N PHE A 672 23.71 -12.20 -20.18
CA PHE A 672 24.46 -13.38 -20.63
C PHE A 672 23.58 -14.42 -21.33
N TYR A 673 22.38 -14.67 -20.80
CA TYR A 673 21.40 -15.55 -21.42
C TYR A 673 21.03 -15.07 -22.83
N GLY A 674 20.78 -13.77 -22.99
CA GLY A 674 20.54 -13.15 -24.30
C GLY A 674 21.73 -13.29 -25.25
N PHE A 675 22.96 -13.15 -24.74
CA PHE A 675 24.19 -13.35 -25.53
C PHE A 675 24.32 -14.77 -26.09
N VAL A 676 23.97 -15.78 -25.28
CA VAL A 676 24.07 -17.20 -25.63
C VAL A 676 23.03 -17.57 -26.69
N ILE A 677 21.80 -17.07 -26.53
CA ILE A 677 20.67 -17.44 -27.41
C ILE A 677 20.56 -16.50 -28.62
N LYS A 678 21.34 -15.42 -28.65
CA LYS A 678 21.28 -14.35 -29.67
C LYS A 678 19.88 -13.73 -29.77
N GLN A 679 19.19 -13.62 -28.63
CA GLN A 679 17.88 -13.00 -28.48
C GLN A 679 17.93 -11.95 -27.36
N HIS A 680 17.03 -10.96 -27.38
CA HIS A 680 16.98 -9.89 -26.36
C HIS A 680 18.27 -9.03 -26.29
N GLY A 681 18.82 -8.69 -27.44
CA GLY A 681 20.00 -7.83 -27.59
C GLY A 681 20.09 -7.24 -28.99
N VAL A 682 21.08 -6.39 -29.23
CA VAL A 682 21.20 -5.63 -30.48
C VAL A 682 22.43 -6.09 -31.24
N ILE A 683 22.24 -6.48 -32.50
CA ILE A 683 23.35 -6.76 -33.41
C ILE A 683 23.87 -5.43 -33.95
N ASP A 684 25.15 -5.16 -33.74
CA ASP A 684 25.80 -3.98 -34.27
C ASP A 684 26.01 -4.13 -35.78
N THR A 685 25.35 -3.28 -36.57
CA THR A 685 25.41 -3.28 -38.04
C THR A 685 26.82 -2.99 -38.59
N SER A 686 27.68 -2.31 -37.82
CA SER A 686 29.03 -1.93 -38.25
C SER A 686 30.08 -3.01 -37.99
N THR A 687 29.86 -3.88 -37.00
CA THR A 687 30.86 -4.88 -36.55
C THR A 687 30.33 -6.32 -36.58
N GLY A 688 29.03 -6.53 -36.77
CA GLY A 688 28.39 -7.84 -36.77
C GLY A 688 28.25 -8.49 -35.40
N TYR A 689 28.72 -7.85 -34.32
CA TYR A 689 28.69 -8.43 -32.97
C TYR A 689 27.35 -8.24 -32.26
N PHE A 690 26.94 -9.26 -31.52
CA PHE A 690 25.74 -9.23 -30.67
C PHE A 690 26.05 -8.55 -29.33
N ARG A 691 25.31 -7.48 -29.01
CA ARG A 691 25.46 -6.69 -27.78
C ARG A 691 24.36 -7.05 -26.81
N ILE A 692 24.74 -7.32 -25.56
CA ILE A 692 23.77 -7.60 -24.52
C ILE A 692 23.01 -6.33 -24.13
N SER A 693 21.73 -6.49 -23.84
CA SER A 693 20.84 -5.42 -23.38
C SER A 693 20.27 -5.76 -22.00
N SER A 694 19.60 -4.80 -21.37
CA SER A 694 18.99 -5.03 -20.05
C SER A 694 17.56 -5.53 -20.20
N ILE A 695 17.05 -6.21 -19.17
CA ILE A 695 15.60 -6.49 -19.04
C ILE A 695 14.74 -5.22 -18.97
N PHE A 696 15.38 -4.09 -18.64
CA PHE A 696 14.82 -2.75 -18.52
C PHE A 696 14.44 -2.14 -19.88
N TYR A 697 15.40 -2.15 -20.79
CA TYR A 697 15.29 -1.59 -22.13
C TYR A 697 16.23 -2.38 -23.04
N ASP A 698 15.77 -2.67 -24.26
CA ASP A 698 16.53 -3.35 -25.31
C ASP A 698 17.65 -2.46 -25.91
N THR A 699 18.28 -1.62 -25.07
CA THR A 699 19.39 -0.74 -25.43
C THR A 699 20.63 -1.07 -24.57
N PRO A 700 21.75 -1.50 -25.19
CA PRO A 700 22.99 -1.81 -24.47
C PRO A 700 23.55 -0.68 -23.58
N PRO A 701 23.41 0.63 -23.92
CA PRO A 701 23.87 1.72 -23.05
C PRO A 701 23.21 1.74 -21.67
N THR A 702 21.92 1.42 -21.58
CA THR A 702 21.17 1.38 -20.31
C THR A 702 21.74 0.34 -19.34
N LEU A 703 22.05 -0.86 -19.85
CA LEU A 703 22.70 -1.91 -19.06
C LEU A 703 24.10 -1.48 -18.61
N GLY A 704 24.87 -0.87 -19.51
CA GLY A 704 26.19 -0.34 -19.18
C GLY A 704 26.13 0.67 -18.04
N LEU A 705 25.24 1.65 -18.15
CA LEU A 705 25.07 2.71 -17.15
C LEU A 705 24.68 2.14 -15.79
N TYR A 706 23.76 1.17 -15.76
CA TYR A 706 23.39 0.46 -14.55
C TYR A 706 24.60 -0.24 -13.90
N LEU A 707 25.38 -1.01 -14.67
CA LEU A 707 26.58 -1.69 -14.17
C LEU A 707 27.63 -0.70 -13.66
N SER A 708 27.73 0.50 -14.25
CA SER A 708 28.66 1.55 -13.80
C SER A 708 28.36 2.07 -12.39
N VAL A 709 27.09 2.01 -11.96
CA VAL A 709 26.67 2.34 -10.59
C VAL A 709 26.94 1.17 -9.63
N ILE A 710 26.74 -0.07 -10.09
CA ILE A 710 26.84 -1.27 -9.26
C ILE A 710 28.28 -1.72 -8.99
N ILE A 711 29.18 -1.63 -9.97
CA ILE A 711 30.55 -2.16 -9.85
C ILE A 711 31.34 -1.54 -8.69
N PRO A 712 31.37 -0.19 -8.50
CA PRO A 712 32.04 0.41 -7.34
C PRO A 712 31.45 -0.06 -6.00
N LEU A 713 30.14 -0.30 -5.95
CA LEU A 713 29.45 -0.79 -4.75
C LEU A 713 29.80 -2.26 -4.45
N ALA A 714 29.92 -3.10 -5.48
CA ALA A 714 30.37 -4.48 -5.34
C ALA A 714 31.80 -4.55 -4.79
N ILE A 715 32.70 -3.71 -5.29
CA ILE A 715 34.08 -3.59 -4.82
C ILE A 715 34.12 -3.12 -3.35
N TYR A 716 33.35 -2.09 -2.99
CA TYR A 716 33.19 -1.70 -1.59
C TYR A 716 32.77 -2.89 -0.73
N ARG A 717 31.82 -3.70 -1.20
CA ARG A 717 31.32 -4.85 -0.45
C ARG A 717 32.40 -5.90 -0.22
N VAL A 718 33.23 -6.21 -1.22
CA VAL A 718 34.38 -7.14 -1.11
C VAL A 718 35.29 -6.76 0.06
N PHE A 719 35.63 -5.48 0.20
CA PHE A 719 36.49 -5.00 1.28
C PHE A 719 35.84 -5.05 2.68
N THR A 720 34.51 -5.15 2.76
CA THR A 720 33.79 -5.22 4.05
C THR A 720 33.46 -6.64 4.51
N LEU A 721 33.61 -7.64 3.63
CA LEU A 721 33.36 -9.04 3.95
C LEU A 721 34.51 -9.63 4.78
N ARG A 722 34.17 -10.54 5.69
CA ARG A 722 35.14 -11.27 6.52
C ARG A 722 35.04 -12.76 6.24
N GLY A 723 36.18 -13.42 6.08
CA GLY A 723 36.31 -14.83 5.77
C GLY A 723 36.56 -15.09 4.28
N PHE A 724 37.49 -16.00 4.00
CA PHE A 724 37.97 -16.31 2.64
C PHE A 724 36.85 -16.56 1.64
N TRP A 725 35.94 -17.50 1.95
CA TRP A 725 34.82 -17.85 1.06
C TRP A 725 33.91 -16.68 0.68
N LYS A 726 33.66 -15.76 1.61
CA LYS A 726 32.79 -14.60 1.34
C LYS A 726 33.51 -13.57 0.46
N ILE A 727 34.80 -13.36 0.70
CA ILE A 727 35.63 -12.47 -0.12
C ILE A 727 35.74 -13.03 -1.54
N SER A 728 36.04 -14.32 -1.69
CA SER A 728 36.12 -14.99 -3.00
C SER A 728 34.80 -14.88 -3.76
N LEU A 729 33.65 -15.12 -3.10
CA LEU A 729 32.34 -14.93 -3.72
C LEU A 729 32.12 -13.48 -4.19
N GLY A 730 32.49 -12.49 -3.39
CA GLY A 730 32.37 -11.08 -3.77
C GLY A 730 33.25 -10.69 -4.96
N VAL A 731 34.46 -11.25 -5.05
CA VAL A 731 35.37 -11.06 -6.20
C VAL A 731 34.77 -11.67 -7.46
N VAL A 732 34.24 -12.88 -7.38
CA VAL A 732 33.56 -13.56 -8.51
C VAL A 732 32.38 -12.73 -9.00
N LEU A 733 31.53 -12.23 -8.10
CA LEU A 733 30.40 -11.38 -8.47
C LEU A 733 30.84 -10.08 -9.17
N THR A 734 31.92 -9.46 -8.68
CA THR A 734 32.48 -8.25 -9.30
C THR A 734 33.00 -8.54 -10.71
N LEU A 735 33.64 -9.69 -10.91
CA LEU A 735 34.12 -10.14 -12.22
C LEU A 735 32.96 -10.40 -13.19
N ILE A 736 31.87 -11.03 -12.72
CA ILE A 736 30.64 -11.23 -13.49
C ILE A 736 30.09 -9.89 -13.99
N PHE A 737 30.03 -8.85 -13.12
CA PHE A 737 29.58 -7.52 -13.53
C PHE A 737 30.49 -6.85 -14.54
N MET A 738 31.82 -6.96 -14.39
CA MET A 738 32.75 -6.41 -15.37
C MET A 738 32.70 -7.13 -16.71
N LEU A 739 32.50 -8.46 -16.72
CA LEU A 739 32.34 -9.23 -17.95
C LEU A 739 31.04 -8.85 -18.68
N ALA A 740 29.94 -8.70 -17.94
CA ALA A 740 28.68 -8.20 -18.50
C ALA A 740 28.87 -6.79 -19.08
N LEU A 741 29.58 -5.91 -18.37
CA LEU A 741 29.91 -4.56 -18.85
C LEU A 741 30.68 -4.61 -20.19
N ALA A 742 31.70 -5.47 -20.30
CA ALA A 742 32.47 -5.65 -21.53
C ALA A 742 31.58 -6.12 -22.70
N MET A 743 30.63 -7.02 -22.44
CA MET A 743 29.68 -7.53 -23.45
C MET A 743 28.65 -6.50 -23.93
N THR A 744 28.49 -5.35 -23.25
CA THR A 744 27.64 -4.24 -23.75
C THR A 744 28.29 -3.52 -24.95
N PHE A 745 29.61 -3.67 -25.12
CA PHE A 745 30.44 -2.95 -26.10
C PHE A 745 30.20 -1.43 -26.11
N ASN A 746 29.84 -0.85 -24.96
CA ASN A 746 29.66 0.59 -24.82
C ASN A 746 30.97 1.27 -24.37
N ARG A 747 31.60 2.03 -25.26
CA ARG A 747 32.90 2.69 -25.01
C ARG A 747 32.81 3.68 -23.85
N GLY A 748 31.80 4.56 -23.84
CA GLY A 748 31.65 5.57 -22.79
C GLY A 748 31.52 4.95 -21.42
N THR A 749 30.76 3.88 -21.29
CA THR A 749 30.61 3.19 -20.01
C THR A 749 31.91 2.51 -19.58
N LEU A 750 32.65 1.87 -20.50
CA LEU A 750 33.95 1.25 -20.17
C LEU A 750 34.98 2.30 -19.72
N ILE A 751 35.06 3.43 -20.43
CA ILE A 751 35.93 4.56 -20.08
C ILE A 751 35.52 5.16 -18.73
N ALA A 752 34.23 5.41 -18.55
CA ALA A 752 33.68 5.99 -17.33
C ALA A 752 33.92 5.11 -16.11
N VAL A 753 33.66 3.80 -16.20
CA VAL A 753 33.94 2.86 -15.11
C VAL A 753 35.43 2.76 -14.83
N GLY A 754 36.29 2.70 -15.86
CA GLY A 754 37.73 2.71 -15.68
C GLY A 754 38.23 3.96 -14.95
N ALA A 755 37.80 5.15 -15.40
CA ALA A 755 38.13 6.42 -14.76
C ALA A 755 37.57 6.53 -13.34
N GLY A 756 36.32 6.12 -13.13
CA GLY A 756 35.67 6.10 -11.82
C GLY A 756 36.37 5.17 -10.83
N LEU A 757 36.83 4.00 -11.27
CA LEU A 757 37.62 3.08 -10.46
C LEU A 757 39.01 3.62 -10.14
N ALA A 758 39.70 4.21 -11.11
CA ALA A 758 41.01 4.84 -10.88
C ALA A 758 40.91 5.95 -9.82
N ILE A 759 39.88 6.79 -9.92
CA ILE A 759 39.60 7.85 -8.94
C ILE A 759 39.21 7.24 -7.58
N SER A 760 38.33 6.24 -7.55
CA SER A 760 37.98 5.54 -6.31
C SER A 760 39.21 4.94 -5.62
N ILE A 761 40.16 4.38 -6.36
CA ILE A 761 41.41 3.84 -5.82
C ILE A 761 42.28 4.96 -5.23
N LEU A 762 42.39 6.11 -5.91
CA LEU A 762 43.13 7.27 -5.43
C LEU A 762 42.59 7.79 -4.08
N PHE A 763 41.26 7.75 -3.90
CA PHE A 763 40.59 8.11 -2.66
C PHE A 763 40.49 6.97 -1.63
N LEU A 764 41.26 5.88 -1.77
CA LEU A 764 41.34 4.88 -0.69
C LEU A 764 42.08 5.43 0.54
N PRO A 765 41.67 5.02 1.77
CA PRO A 765 42.11 5.63 3.02
C PRO A 765 43.56 5.34 3.42
N SER A 766 44.23 4.35 2.83
CA SER A 766 45.63 3.99 3.17
C SER A 766 46.46 3.61 1.94
N TRP A 767 47.76 3.90 1.98
CA TRP A 767 48.69 3.60 0.88
C TRP A 767 48.76 2.10 0.54
N LYS A 768 48.69 1.23 1.55
CA LYS A 768 48.63 -0.23 1.36
C LYS A 768 47.36 -0.65 0.61
N MET A 769 46.21 -0.06 0.94
CA MET A 769 44.95 -0.34 0.24
C MET A 769 44.96 0.19 -1.20
N ARG A 770 45.63 1.32 -1.46
CA ARG A 770 45.85 1.82 -2.82
C ARG A 770 46.67 0.82 -3.64
N GLY A 771 47.77 0.31 -3.09
CA GLY A 771 48.57 -0.73 -3.76
C GLY A 771 47.77 -2.00 -4.06
N ILE A 772 47.00 -2.50 -3.07
CA ILE A 772 46.10 -3.66 -3.25
C ILE A 772 45.00 -3.36 -4.28
N GLY A 773 44.44 -2.15 -4.27
CA GLY A 773 43.41 -1.71 -5.22
C GLY A 773 43.93 -1.61 -6.66
N ILE A 774 45.13 -1.06 -6.86
CA ILE A 774 45.79 -1.00 -8.18
C ILE A 774 46.09 -2.42 -8.67
N GLY A 775 46.74 -3.25 -7.86
CA GLY A 775 47.07 -4.63 -8.23
C GLY A 775 45.83 -5.48 -8.50
N GLY A 776 44.81 -5.38 -7.64
CA GLY A 776 43.53 -6.06 -7.82
C GLY A 776 42.75 -5.56 -9.04
N GLY A 777 42.79 -4.25 -9.31
CA GLY A 777 42.18 -3.65 -10.50
C GLY A 777 42.82 -4.14 -11.79
N ILE A 778 44.16 -4.17 -11.85
CA ILE A 778 44.91 -4.71 -12.99
C ILE A 778 44.62 -6.21 -13.17
N ALA A 779 44.61 -6.99 -12.08
CA ALA A 779 44.29 -8.41 -12.13
C ALA A 779 42.86 -8.67 -12.62
N LEU A 780 41.87 -7.91 -12.14
CA LEU A 780 40.48 -8.01 -12.60
C LEU A 780 40.34 -7.61 -14.07
N ALA A 781 40.98 -6.52 -14.50
CA ALA A 781 40.99 -6.12 -15.90
C ALA A 781 41.63 -7.19 -16.79
N GLY A 782 42.76 -7.77 -16.36
CA GLY A 782 43.42 -8.87 -17.06
C GLY A 782 42.53 -10.11 -17.16
N LEU A 783 41.85 -10.50 -16.08
CA LEU A 783 40.91 -11.63 -16.10
C LEU A 783 39.70 -11.38 -17.00
N VAL A 784 39.17 -10.16 -17.05
CA VAL A 784 38.08 -9.78 -17.95
C VAL A 784 38.54 -9.84 -19.41
N ILE A 785 39.74 -9.32 -19.72
CA ILE A 785 40.33 -9.39 -21.06
C ILE A 785 40.56 -10.85 -21.47
N LEU A 786 41.13 -11.67 -20.59
CA LEU A 786 41.35 -13.10 -20.85
C LEU A 786 40.03 -13.85 -21.05
N GLY A 787 39.04 -13.63 -20.19
CA GLY A 787 37.71 -14.24 -20.29
C GLY A 787 36.97 -13.81 -21.56
N ALA A 788 37.05 -12.52 -21.92
CA ALA A 788 36.47 -12.00 -23.14
C ALA A 788 37.18 -12.56 -24.39
N SER A 789 38.52 -12.64 -24.37
CA SER A 789 39.31 -13.23 -25.45
C SER A 789 39.00 -14.72 -25.64
N ALA A 790 38.87 -15.48 -24.54
CA ALA A 790 38.50 -16.90 -24.57
C ALA A 790 37.08 -17.11 -25.11
N ALA A 791 36.18 -16.14 -24.90
CA ALA A 791 34.82 -16.13 -25.43
C ALA A 791 34.71 -15.53 -26.85
N GLY A 792 35.83 -15.18 -27.50
CA GLY A 792 35.83 -14.59 -28.85
C GLY A 792 35.27 -13.17 -28.93
N ILE A 793 35.32 -12.41 -27.82
CA ILE A 793 34.76 -11.07 -27.68
C ILE A 793 35.87 -10.02 -27.91
N PRO A 794 35.83 -9.24 -29.00
CA PRO A 794 36.90 -8.28 -29.32
C PRO A 794 36.67 -6.94 -28.60
N VAL A 795 36.91 -6.93 -27.29
CA VAL A 795 36.67 -5.77 -26.40
C VAL A 795 37.39 -4.50 -26.88
N LEU A 796 38.59 -4.64 -27.45
CA LEU A 796 39.43 -3.52 -27.88
C LEU A 796 39.23 -3.09 -29.33
N ALA A 797 38.75 -3.97 -30.22
CA ALA A 797 38.69 -3.71 -31.66
C ALA A 797 37.77 -2.53 -32.02
N ARG A 798 36.75 -2.28 -31.20
CA ARG A 798 35.86 -1.15 -31.44
C ARG A 798 36.48 0.17 -31.01
N PHE A 799 37.41 0.26 -30.04
CA PHE A 799 37.91 1.55 -29.50
C PHE A 799 38.45 2.53 -30.56
N ALA A 800 38.89 2.04 -31.72
CA ALA A 800 39.48 2.84 -32.79
C ALA A 800 38.52 3.23 -33.95
N ASN A 801 37.28 2.72 -34.02
CA ASN A 801 36.38 2.99 -35.15
C ASN A 801 35.58 4.31 -35.01
N SER A 802 35.37 5.03 -36.11
CA SER A 802 34.59 6.29 -36.21
C SER A 802 33.11 6.03 -36.54
N ASP A 803 32.35 5.48 -35.59
CA ASP A 803 30.91 5.23 -35.71
C ASP A 803 30.09 6.51 -35.43
N ILE A 804 28.84 6.65 -35.91
CA ILE A 804 27.92 7.76 -35.56
C ILE A 804 27.60 7.79 -34.06
N SER A 805 27.72 6.63 -33.41
CA SER A 805 27.68 6.53 -31.95
C SER A 805 28.91 7.16 -31.25
N SER A 806 29.97 7.52 -31.99
CA SER A 806 31.16 8.22 -31.48
C SER A 806 30.94 9.73 -31.35
N LEU A 807 31.71 10.35 -30.45
CA LEU A 807 31.69 11.80 -30.18
C LEU A 807 31.74 12.67 -31.44
N ASN A 808 32.49 12.27 -32.47
CA ASN A 808 32.67 13.05 -33.69
C ASN A 808 31.41 13.12 -34.57
N GLY A 809 30.63 12.04 -34.68
CA GLY A 809 29.39 12.01 -35.47
C GLY A 809 28.22 12.79 -34.85
N ARG A 810 28.30 13.05 -33.54
CA ARG A 810 27.26 13.76 -32.76
C ARG A 810 27.40 15.27 -32.80
N THR A 811 28.56 15.78 -33.20
CA THR A 811 28.80 17.23 -33.38
C THR A 811 27.75 17.86 -34.31
N TYR A 812 27.29 17.12 -35.33
CA TYR A 812 26.22 17.55 -36.22
C TYR A 812 24.86 17.67 -35.52
N LEU A 813 24.52 16.74 -34.63
CA LEU A 813 23.30 16.80 -33.80
C LEU A 813 23.36 17.96 -32.80
N TRP A 814 24.54 18.20 -32.21
CA TRP A 814 24.77 19.31 -31.29
C TRP A 814 24.64 20.65 -32.01
N GLN A 815 25.21 20.76 -33.21
CA GLN A 815 25.11 21.96 -34.04
C GLN A 815 23.65 22.22 -34.46
N ALA A 816 22.89 21.18 -34.79
CA ALA A 816 21.47 21.30 -35.13
C ALA A 816 20.61 21.79 -33.94
N LEU A 817 20.87 21.33 -32.72
CA LEU A 817 20.21 21.86 -31.52
C LEU A 817 20.61 23.30 -31.21
N LEU A 818 21.90 23.62 -31.28
CA LEU A 818 22.42 24.95 -30.97
C LEU A 818 21.97 26.01 -31.98
N SER A 819 21.82 25.65 -33.26
CA SER A 819 21.35 26.58 -34.29
C SER A 819 19.86 26.95 -34.16
N HIS A 820 19.07 26.13 -33.47
CA HIS A 820 17.65 26.38 -33.19
C HIS A 820 17.39 26.81 -31.74
N PHE A 821 18.45 27.01 -30.94
CA PHE A 821 18.33 27.49 -29.58
C PHE A 821 18.23 29.02 -29.56
N ASP A 822 17.17 29.56 -28.96
CA ASP A 822 17.01 30.99 -28.73
C ASP A 822 17.54 31.37 -27.33
N PRO A 823 18.64 32.14 -27.23
CA PRO A 823 19.18 32.58 -25.95
C PRO A 823 18.23 33.44 -25.11
N GLY A 824 17.22 34.06 -25.73
CA GLY A 824 16.19 34.85 -25.04
C GLY A 824 15.18 34.02 -24.24
N GLN A 825 15.10 32.71 -24.50
CA GLN A 825 14.18 31.81 -23.82
C GLN A 825 14.76 31.24 -22.53
N LEU A 826 14.61 31.99 -21.44
CA LEU A 826 15.12 31.62 -20.11
C LEU A 826 14.53 30.31 -19.56
N LEU A 827 13.32 29.93 -19.99
CA LEU A 827 12.62 28.71 -19.57
C LEU A 827 12.90 27.49 -20.47
N GLY A 828 13.62 27.68 -21.59
CA GLY A 828 13.80 26.65 -22.62
C GLY A 828 12.52 26.31 -23.37
N ASN A 829 12.58 25.23 -24.14
CA ASN A 829 11.49 24.77 -25.04
C ASN A 829 10.58 23.69 -24.42
N GLY A 830 10.76 23.36 -23.15
CA GLY A 830 9.99 22.33 -22.46
C GLY A 830 10.58 20.91 -22.62
N LEU A 831 10.11 20.00 -21.77
CA LEU A 831 10.66 18.65 -21.63
C LEU A 831 10.35 17.77 -22.86
N LYS A 832 11.34 17.02 -23.36
CA LYS A 832 11.35 16.26 -24.64
C LYS A 832 11.32 17.09 -25.92
N SER A 833 11.56 18.39 -25.84
CA SER A 833 11.56 19.27 -27.04
C SER A 833 12.74 19.02 -27.98
N SER A 834 13.91 18.66 -27.47
CA SER A 834 15.08 18.33 -28.30
C SER A 834 14.85 17.10 -29.17
N ASP A 835 14.22 16.07 -28.61
CA ASP A 835 13.97 14.81 -29.32
C ASP A 835 12.97 15.00 -30.46
N VAL A 836 11.93 15.79 -30.21
CA VAL A 836 10.92 16.15 -31.23
C VAL A 836 11.55 16.98 -32.35
N LEU A 837 12.40 17.96 -32.01
CA LEU A 837 13.11 18.77 -33.01
C LEU A 837 14.01 17.90 -33.91
N LEU A 838 14.86 17.05 -33.33
CA LEU A 838 15.79 16.21 -34.09
C LEU A 838 15.07 15.18 -34.97
N THR A 839 13.96 14.63 -34.48
CA THR A 839 13.09 13.75 -35.25
C THR A 839 12.48 14.47 -36.45
N ASN A 840 12.01 15.71 -36.27
CA ASN A 840 11.42 16.52 -37.34
C ASN A 840 12.45 16.95 -38.40
N LEU A 841 13.67 17.28 -37.97
CA LEU A 841 14.76 17.68 -38.85
C LEU A 841 15.38 16.49 -39.63
N LYS A 842 14.98 15.24 -39.33
CA LYS A 842 15.50 14.00 -39.95
C LYS A 842 17.04 13.98 -40.00
N VAL A 843 17.67 14.44 -38.93
CA VAL A 843 19.12 14.67 -38.86
C VAL A 843 19.84 13.33 -38.79
N GLY A 844 20.66 13.02 -39.80
CA GLY A 844 21.39 11.76 -39.90
C GLY A 844 22.57 11.81 -40.88
N PHE A 845 23.33 10.72 -40.96
CA PHE A 845 24.47 10.56 -41.88
C PHE A 845 24.00 9.87 -43.17
N ASN A 846 24.44 10.33 -44.34
CA ASN A 846 24.08 9.78 -45.67
C ASN A 846 22.56 9.60 -45.92
N GLY A 847 21.72 10.50 -45.40
CA GLY A 847 20.28 10.54 -45.71
C GLY A 847 19.42 9.42 -45.11
N TYR A 848 19.97 8.55 -44.25
CA TYR A 848 19.27 7.35 -43.76
C TYR A 848 19.31 7.09 -42.24
N VAL A 849 19.43 8.12 -41.39
CA VAL A 849 19.31 7.89 -39.93
C VAL A 849 18.36 8.89 -39.28
N ILE A 850 17.30 8.38 -38.64
CA ILE A 850 16.40 9.13 -37.75
C ILE A 850 17.01 9.02 -36.34
N ALA A 851 17.99 9.87 -36.02
CA ALA A 851 18.48 9.95 -34.64
C ALA A 851 17.47 10.76 -33.82
N ALA A 852 16.86 10.12 -32.81
CA ALA A 852 15.81 10.73 -32.02
C ALA A 852 16.31 11.62 -30.86
N ALA A 853 17.64 11.69 -30.59
CA ALA A 853 18.21 12.44 -29.48
C ALA A 853 19.68 12.85 -29.73
N ALA A 854 20.13 13.98 -29.17
CA ALA A 854 21.51 14.49 -29.29
C ALA A 854 22.52 13.79 -28.35
N HIS A 855 22.01 12.99 -27.41
CA HIS A 855 22.79 12.20 -26.43
C HIS A 855 23.91 12.99 -25.73
N ASN A 856 23.54 14.12 -25.13
CA ASN A 856 24.36 14.89 -24.19
C ASN A 856 23.42 15.59 -23.19
N ILE A 857 23.48 15.19 -21.93
CA ILE A 857 22.57 15.64 -20.86
C ILE A 857 22.62 17.16 -20.64
N TYR A 858 23.77 17.80 -20.89
CA TYR A 858 23.97 19.22 -20.67
C TYR A 858 23.38 20.06 -21.80
N LEU A 859 23.60 19.65 -23.05
CA LEU A 859 23.02 20.31 -24.22
C LEU A 859 21.50 20.13 -24.28
N GLU A 860 21.02 18.94 -23.92
CA GLU A 860 19.60 18.64 -23.80
C GLU A 860 18.95 19.47 -22.68
N SER A 861 19.55 19.51 -21.49
CA SER A 861 19.08 20.36 -20.39
C SER A 861 19.05 21.84 -20.78
N LEU A 862 20.06 22.32 -21.50
CA LEU A 862 20.08 23.70 -22.01
C LEU A 862 18.89 23.99 -22.92
N TYR A 863 18.60 23.09 -23.87
CA TYR A 863 17.52 23.27 -24.83
C TYR A 863 16.13 23.14 -24.18
N GLU A 864 15.94 22.17 -23.28
CA GLU A 864 14.65 21.87 -22.67
C GLU A 864 14.28 22.79 -21.50
N THR A 865 15.26 23.14 -20.66
CA THR A 865 15.03 23.87 -19.39
C THR A 865 15.65 25.27 -19.36
N GLY A 866 16.33 25.65 -20.44
CA GLY A 866 16.97 26.95 -20.59
C GLY A 866 18.26 27.09 -19.78
N VAL A 867 18.84 28.29 -19.85
CA VAL A 867 20.10 28.63 -19.18
C VAL A 867 19.97 28.49 -17.65
N ILE A 868 18.82 28.81 -17.08
CA ILE A 868 18.57 28.72 -15.63
C ILE A 868 18.55 27.26 -15.19
N GLY A 869 17.86 26.38 -15.93
CA GLY A 869 17.82 24.95 -15.62
C GLY A 869 19.20 24.31 -15.69
N LEU A 870 19.96 24.56 -16.76
CA LEU A 870 21.35 24.09 -16.88
C LEU A 870 22.20 24.59 -15.71
N SER A 871 22.08 25.87 -15.34
CA SER A 871 22.84 26.45 -14.24
C SER A 871 22.55 25.76 -12.89
N LEU A 872 21.27 25.49 -12.61
CA LEU A 872 20.86 24.76 -11.40
C LEU A 872 21.41 23.33 -11.38
N MET A 873 21.37 22.64 -12.52
CA MET A 873 21.91 21.27 -12.65
C MET A 873 23.44 21.24 -12.44
N VAL A 874 24.18 22.14 -13.08
CA VAL A 874 25.64 22.26 -12.94
C VAL A 874 26.01 22.57 -11.49
N LEU A 875 25.29 23.50 -10.85
CA LEU A 875 25.49 23.84 -9.45
C LEU A 875 25.20 22.65 -8.53
N ALA A 876 24.15 21.87 -8.81
CA ALA A 876 23.84 20.66 -8.06
C ALA A 876 24.95 19.60 -8.17
N PHE A 877 25.51 19.38 -9.37
CA PHE A 877 26.65 18.47 -9.54
C PHE A 877 27.90 18.96 -8.82
N LEU A 878 28.26 20.24 -8.98
CA LEU A 878 29.44 20.82 -8.35
C LEU A 878 29.36 20.73 -6.82
N ILE A 879 28.22 21.10 -6.25
CA ILE A 879 28.00 21.03 -4.81
C ILE A 879 28.02 19.58 -4.32
N THR A 880 27.42 18.64 -5.05
CA THR A 880 27.46 17.21 -4.71
C THR A 880 28.92 16.71 -4.62
N GLY A 881 29.74 17.01 -5.62
CA GLY A 881 31.16 16.65 -5.64
C GLY A 881 31.97 17.26 -4.49
N LEU A 882 31.82 18.57 -4.26
CA LEU A 882 32.52 19.27 -3.17
C LEU A 882 32.17 18.71 -1.79
N ILE A 883 30.89 18.37 -1.56
CA ILE A 883 30.46 17.82 -0.27
C ILE A 883 31.05 16.41 -0.09
N LEU A 884 31.04 15.55 -1.11
CA LEU A 884 31.65 14.21 -1.04
C LEU A 884 33.14 14.30 -0.64
N LEU A 885 33.89 15.22 -1.28
CA LEU A 885 35.30 15.48 -0.97
C LEU A 885 35.50 16.01 0.46
N ARG A 886 34.70 16.99 0.88
CA ARG A 886 34.79 17.55 2.24
C ARG A 886 34.49 16.49 3.30
N ARG A 887 33.50 15.63 3.04
CA ARG A 887 33.09 14.59 3.97
C ARG A 887 34.13 13.48 4.07
N TYR A 888 34.79 13.15 2.95
CA TYR A 888 35.91 12.22 2.92
C TYR A 888 37.04 12.63 3.88
N ALA A 889 37.43 13.91 3.86
CA ALA A 889 38.46 14.44 4.78
C ALA A 889 38.10 14.21 6.25
N SER A 890 36.82 14.37 6.62
CA SER A 890 36.33 14.27 8.00
C SER A 890 35.89 12.86 8.44
N GLY A 891 35.90 11.87 7.55
CA GLY A 891 35.28 10.56 7.76
C GLY A 891 36.17 9.51 8.43
N ASN A 892 35.55 8.56 9.11
CA ASN A 892 36.22 7.35 9.63
C ASN A 892 36.62 6.41 8.48
N PHE A 893 37.48 5.41 8.76
CA PHE A 893 38.00 4.48 7.74
C PHE A 893 36.92 3.85 6.85
N GLU A 894 35.85 3.29 7.45
CA GLU A 894 34.75 2.65 6.71
C GLU A 894 33.95 3.67 5.87
N LEU A 895 33.76 4.89 6.37
CA LEU A 895 33.10 5.98 5.62
C LEU A 895 33.96 6.43 4.44
N ARG A 896 35.27 6.55 4.63
CA ARG A 896 36.20 6.93 3.56
C ARG A 896 36.21 5.89 2.43
N LEU A 897 36.21 4.61 2.80
CA LEU A 897 36.13 3.51 1.84
C LEU A 897 34.82 3.55 1.04
N PHE A 898 33.68 3.84 1.69
CA PHE A 898 32.40 4.00 1.00
C PHE A 898 32.38 5.24 0.10
N LEU A 899 32.84 6.39 0.61
CA LEU A 899 32.87 7.65 -0.14
C LEU A 899 33.77 7.56 -1.36
N ALA A 900 34.86 6.79 -1.30
CA ALA A 900 35.70 6.51 -2.46
C ALA A 900 34.89 5.83 -3.59
N ALA A 901 34.09 4.81 -3.26
CA ALA A 901 33.20 4.17 -4.22
C ALA A 901 32.12 5.15 -4.75
N ALA A 902 31.53 5.96 -3.87
CA ALA A 902 30.53 6.96 -4.26
C ALA A 902 31.10 8.05 -5.18
N ILE A 903 32.32 8.52 -4.93
CA ILE A 903 33.04 9.47 -5.81
C ILE A 903 33.33 8.81 -7.16
N GLY A 904 33.77 7.55 -7.17
CA GLY A 904 33.98 6.79 -8.40
C GLY A 904 32.72 6.70 -9.25
N THR A 905 31.59 6.30 -8.65
CA THR A 905 30.29 6.28 -9.33
C THR A 905 29.85 7.66 -9.80
N PHE A 906 30.08 8.71 -9.01
CA PHE A 906 29.75 10.09 -9.38
C PHE A 906 30.55 10.58 -10.60
N VAL A 907 31.84 10.25 -10.68
CA VAL A 907 32.65 10.60 -11.85
C VAL A 907 32.25 9.78 -13.08
N SER A 908 31.98 8.48 -12.91
CA SER A 908 31.45 7.64 -13.99
C SER A 908 30.14 8.21 -14.56
N PHE A 909 29.31 8.78 -13.69
CA PHE A 909 28.08 9.47 -14.07
C PHE A 909 28.38 10.76 -14.86
N LEU A 910 29.28 11.63 -14.39
CA LEU A 910 29.60 12.86 -15.12
C LEU A 910 30.16 12.60 -16.53
N ILE A 911 31.03 11.59 -16.67
CA ILE A 911 31.64 11.22 -17.96
C ILE A 911 30.59 10.68 -18.93
N GLN A 912 29.71 9.78 -18.48
CA GLN A 912 28.66 9.24 -19.33
C GLN A 912 27.63 10.29 -19.73
N GLY A 913 27.49 11.41 -19.00
CA GLY A 913 26.49 12.44 -19.30
C GLY A 913 26.78 13.17 -20.61
N TYR A 914 28.03 13.11 -21.08
CA TYR A 914 28.42 13.57 -22.41
C TYR A 914 27.99 12.62 -23.53
N GLU A 915 27.67 11.36 -23.20
CA GLU A 915 27.39 10.29 -24.16
C GLU A 915 25.97 9.72 -24.10
N SER A 916 25.20 9.88 -23.02
CA SER A 916 23.82 9.42 -23.00
C SER A 916 22.96 10.24 -22.04
N ASN A 917 21.66 10.27 -22.33
CA ASN A 917 20.64 10.83 -21.43
C ASN A 917 19.85 9.75 -20.67
N ASP A 918 20.21 8.47 -20.84
CA ASP A 918 19.62 7.34 -20.09
C ASP A 918 19.84 7.46 -18.57
N MET A 919 20.57 8.48 -18.13
CA MET A 919 20.78 8.88 -16.73
C MET A 919 19.50 9.24 -15.99
N TRP A 920 18.55 9.87 -16.67
CA TRP A 920 17.26 10.20 -16.07
C TRP A 920 16.27 9.03 -16.11
N ASN A 921 16.67 7.89 -16.69
CA ASN A 921 15.87 6.69 -16.63
C ASN A 921 15.68 6.29 -15.16
N GLN A 922 14.42 6.17 -14.76
CA GLN A 922 14.02 5.93 -13.39
C GLN A 922 14.69 4.70 -12.76
N GLU A 923 14.86 3.64 -13.55
CA GLU A 923 15.41 2.36 -13.09
C GLU A 923 16.88 2.47 -12.70
N VAL A 924 17.64 3.34 -13.37
CA VAL A 924 19.07 3.52 -13.09
C VAL A 924 19.32 4.72 -12.17
N GLY A 925 18.59 5.82 -12.39
CA GLY A 925 18.69 7.05 -11.60
C GLY A 925 18.46 6.80 -10.11
N MET A 926 17.46 6.00 -9.73
CA MET A 926 17.23 5.70 -8.32
C MET A 926 18.40 5.03 -7.61
N TYR A 927 19.05 4.04 -8.25
CA TYR A 927 20.20 3.35 -7.65
C TYR A 927 21.36 4.32 -7.45
N PHE A 928 21.57 5.23 -8.40
CA PHE A 928 22.55 6.31 -8.29
C PHE A 928 22.25 7.25 -7.12
N PHE A 929 21.01 7.76 -7.02
CA PHE A 929 20.60 8.69 -5.95
C PHE A 929 20.61 8.05 -4.55
N ILE A 930 20.29 6.76 -4.44
CA ILE A 930 20.44 5.99 -3.19
C ILE A 930 21.91 5.90 -2.79
N LEU A 931 22.78 5.55 -3.74
CA LEU A 931 24.21 5.36 -3.50
C LEU A 931 24.89 6.65 -3.05
N LEU A 932 24.58 7.78 -3.68
CA LEU A 932 25.09 9.08 -3.24
C LEU A 932 24.59 9.45 -1.84
N ALA A 933 23.31 9.21 -1.55
CA ALA A 933 22.70 9.53 -0.26
C ALA A 933 23.29 8.73 0.92
N LEU A 934 23.75 7.50 0.68
CA LEU A 934 24.34 6.62 1.70
C LEU A 934 25.55 7.24 2.42
N GLY A 935 26.32 8.06 1.72
CA GLY A 935 27.45 8.79 2.30
C GLY A 935 27.03 9.78 3.39
N PHE A 936 25.76 10.20 3.39
CA PHE A 936 25.20 11.27 4.21
C PHE A 936 24.34 10.79 5.39
N CYS A 937 24.16 9.48 5.53
CA CYS A 937 23.30 8.85 6.53
C CYS A 937 23.62 9.19 8.00
N ARG A 938 22.58 9.15 8.84
CA ARG A 938 22.65 9.42 10.30
C ARG A 938 23.62 8.52 11.07
N TYR A 939 23.79 7.28 10.62
CA TYR A 939 24.74 6.31 11.17
C TYR A 939 26.15 6.89 11.44
N TRP A 940 26.65 7.71 10.51
CA TRP A 940 28.02 8.23 10.59
C TRP A 940 28.23 9.22 11.74
N ASP A 941 27.22 10.02 12.09
CA ASP A 941 27.33 11.03 13.15
C ASP A 941 27.17 10.41 14.55
N THR A 942 26.27 9.43 14.70
CA THR A 942 26.09 8.71 15.96
C THR A 942 27.35 7.97 16.39
N THR A 943 28.12 7.48 15.41
CA THR A 943 29.39 6.79 15.66
C THR A 943 30.45 7.77 16.17
N LYS A 944 30.49 8.98 15.61
CA LYS A 944 31.40 10.06 16.04
C LYS A 944 31.06 10.58 17.45
N GLN A 945 29.77 10.70 17.76
CA GLN A 945 29.31 11.09 19.11
C GLN A 945 29.66 10.05 20.17
N LYS A 946 29.40 8.75 19.90
CA LYS A 946 29.80 7.67 20.81
C LYS A 946 31.31 7.64 21.04
N ALA A 947 32.11 7.74 19.99
CA ALA A 947 33.57 7.76 20.12
C ALA A 947 34.07 8.96 20.96
N ARG A 948 33.46 10.14 20.82
CA ARG A 948 33.78 11.33 21.63
C ARG A 948 33.38 11.14 23.10
N GLN A 949 32.22 10.54 23.38
CA GLN A 949 31.79 10.22 24.75
C GLN A 949 32.70 9.18 25.41
N THR A 950 33.11 8.14 24.69
CA THR A 950 34.05 7.14 25.21
C THR A 950 35.43 7.75 25.47
N LYS A 951 35.89 8.68 24.62
CA LYS A 951 37.16 9.38 24.83
C LYS A 951 37.11 10.32 26.05
N LEU A 952 36.01 11.06 26.22
CA LEU A 952 35.79 11.90 27.42
C LEU A 952 35.72 11.06 28.70
N GLN A 953 35.06 9.91 28.67
CA GLN A 953 35.02 8.97 29.80
C GLN A 953 36.41 8.37 30.11
N ALA A 954 37.22 8.07 29.09
CA ALA A 954 38.58 7.60 29.29
C ALA A 954 39.52 8.71 29.82
N GLU A 955 39.34 9.96 29.38
CA GLU A 955 40.05 11.13 29.90
C GLU A 955 39.63 11.44 31.35
N GLU A 956 38.35 11.33 31.71
CA GLU A 956 37.87 11.45 33.11
C GLU A 956 38.45 10.36 34.02
N LEU A 957 38.54 9.11 33.55
CA LEU A 957 39.16 8.00 34.28
C LEU A 957 40.67 8.21 34.51
N HIS A 958 41.38 8.80 33.55
CA HIS A 958 42.81 9.16 33.72
C HIS A 958 43.03 10.40 34.62
N VAL A 959 42.05 11.30 34.73
CA VAL A 959 42.10 12.46 35.65
C VAL A 959 41.79 12.06 37.09
N THR A 960 40.99 11.01 37.32
CA THR A 960 40.78 10.45 38.66
C THR A 960 41.97 9.65 39.19
N ASP A 961 42.76 9.03 38.31
CA ASP A 961 43.93 8.21 38.70
C ASP A 961 45.19 9.07 39.03
N SER A 962 45.13 10.39 38.81
CA SER A 962 46.24 11.33 39.07
C SER A 962 46.00 12.24 40.28
N ARG A 963 44.92 12.03 41.05
CA ARG A 963 44.60 12.83 42.25
C ARG A 963 44.75 12.12 43.59
N ASP A 964 45.10 10.84 43.60
CA ASP A 964 45.32 10.06 44.82
C ASP A 964 46.74 9.47 44.85
N VAL A 965 47.78 10.31 44.84
CA VAL A 965 49.13 9.91 45.27
C VAL A 965 49.81 11.07 45.98
N ASP A 966 49.55 11.19 47.27
CA ASP A 966 50.47 11.77 48.25
C ASP A 966 50.23 11.06 49.59
N ILE A 967 51.08 10.08 49.90
CA ILE A 967 51.66 9.71 51.22
C ILE A 967 52.57 8.48 50.97
N LEU A 968 53.84 8.62 51.39
CA LEU A 968 55.00 7.71 51.27
C LEU A 968 54.93 6.50 52.26
N PRO A 969 56.02 5.71 52.50
CA PRO A 969 56.54 4.61 51.68
C PRO A 969 56.80 3.31 52.52
N GLU A 970 56.81 2.09 51.95
CA GLU A 970 57.68 1.00 52.48
C GLU A 970 57.82 -0.24 51.57
N LYS A 971 59.09 -0.52 51.23
CA LYS A 971 59.82 -1.79 51.09
C LYS A 971 59.21 -3.12 50.58
N GLU A 972 60.02 -3.72 49.70
CA GLU A 972 60.38 -5.16 49.54
C GLU A 972 59.52 -6.09 48.65
N ASP A 973 59.97 -6.22 47.39
CA ASP A 973 60.40 -7.43 46.64
C ASP A 973 59.46 -8.66 46.42
N PRO A 974 59.76 -9.61 45.49
CA PRO A 974 58.83 -10.04 44.46
C PRO A 974 58.46 -11.55 44.51
N LEU A 975 57.66 -11.99 43.54
CA LEU A 975 57.26 -13.38 43.19
C LEU A 975 56.07 -13.98 43.97
N THR A 976 54.99 -14.32 43.25
CA THR A 976 54.59 -15.73 42.99
C THR A 976 53.28 -15.85 42.19
N ALA A 977 53.37 -16.62 41.10
CA ALA A 977 52.45 -17.65 40.61
C ALA A 977 50.91 -17.45 40.61
N ALA A 978 50.37 -17.32 39.38
CA ALA A 978 49.41 -18.25 38.75
C ALA A 978 47.95 -18.38 39.31
N PRO A 979 47.00 -18.98 38.54
CA PRO A 979 45.63 -18.47 38.35
C PRO A 979 44.54 -19.35 39.01
N TYR A 980 43.26 -18.96 39.01
CA TYR A 980 42.10 -19.83 38.73
C TYR A 980 40.72 -19.11 38.87
N ARG A 981 39.86 -19.39 37.88
CA ARG A 981 38.37 -19.42 37.81
C ARG A 981 37.55 -19.05 39.06
N VAL A 982 36.45 -18.29 38.88
CA VAL A 982 35.08 -18.74 38.47
C VAL A 982 34.37 -17.59 37.75
#